data_AF-A0ABD0WPD5-F1
#
_entry.id   AF-A0ABD0WPD5-F1
#
_cell.length_a   1.000
_cell.length_b   1.000
_cell.length_c   1.000
_cell.angle_alpha   90.00
_cell.angle_beta   90.00
_cell.angle_gamma   90.00
#
_symmetry.space_group_name_H-M   'P 1'
#
loop_
_entity.id
_entity.type
_entity.pdbx_description
1 polymer ?
#
loop_
_entity_poly.entity_id
_entity_poly.type
_entity_poly.pdbx_seq_one_letter_code
_entity_poly.pdbx_strand_id
1 'polypeptide(L)'
;MSSLSPSTPRPPSALDSLSMSSLLSGDLEDEAGARAGEDGGLGDLEVNPYDGLPFSSHYYSMLEERKKLPVWSLKYRLLEQLETHSIVVVSAPSGSGKSTQVPQWCLEYILSHDFSHGLVCCSQPYAVAAGSLALRVADEMDLSLGLEVGYWVPHDDGCTPDTLLRFVSDSLLLREMMSDPLLRQYGVLVVDEAQERTVPTDVLMGLLLDVCTQRPNDLRVVLLTDPALAPSLAAFLGDGVPILTLDDSILDEDRPARGSPDTERRTRQLVETVYRDPGGREPLVSACHLVLDLHRRGEQGDVMVFLSSAQEIEECGCLLEKESVALSPQLGPLRVLHLHAGLGGATQRVYEPEPEGLPGDKEKSGASEGLDGPGVGVGVRRRVILSDCLGEASFSLSGVRYVIDTGMQLKNVYSPQIRADSQVLRPISRHQADMRMQRVNSDLPGMCFRLYPQALYEEGMADARTPGVMEENLSHLVLLLKRLDIADMGQCKFLDRPAPEALMQALEDLDYLAALDDDGNLSEVGIIMSELPLEPPLAKALIAACEFDCVSELLTIAAMLTAPPCIVTPPSQREEAAATHRRTLLHNEGDHLTLINIYNTYVQNNEDDAWCTTNFLNPAALRLAVVIRAELLEVMQRIELPVSPPAFGCQDNCTNIKRALISGFFLKVAHDVDGSGNYLLLTHRHVAQLHPFSSYRCRRPRPNPPSWVLYHEFTISHDNCIRTASEVHPHMLVELVPQYYLGNLPSSDGRDLLMELRQGLLPPGGEQGDGPQGTYSSTTH
;
A
#
# COMPACT_ATOMS: atom_id res chain seq x y z
N MET A 1 37.56 -35.61 2.83
CA MET A 1 39.00 -35.29 2.86
C MET A 1 39.36 -34.54 1.59
N SER A 2 39.39 -33.21 1.66
CA SER A 2 40.00 -32.32 0.68
C SER A 2 40.33 -31.02 1.42
N SER A 3 41.62 -30.78 1.58
CA SER A 3 42.21 -29.70 2.36
C SER A 3 42.04 -28.34 1.68
N LEU A 4 41.42 -27.37 2.38
CA LEU A 4 41.45 -25.96 2.02
C LEU A 4 42.68 -25.30 2.68
N SER A 5 43.47 -24.61 1.87
CA SER A 5 44.54 -23.70 2.30
C SER A 5 43.98 -22.43 2.94
N PRO A 6 44.66 -21.80 3.91
CA PRO A 6 44.15 -20.63 4.62
C PRO A 6 44.19 -19.37 3.75
N SER A 7 43.11 -18.61 3.77
CA SER A 7 42.98 -17.27 3.18
C SER A 7 43.86 -16.25 3.90
N THR A 8 44.51 -15.39 3.12
CA THR A 8 45.26 -14.19 3.56
C THR A 8 44.36 -13.20 4.32
N PRO A 9 44.89 -12.45 5.31
CA PRO A 9 44.10 -11.51 6.10
C PRO A 9 43.67 -10.30 5.26
N ARG A 10 42.39 -9.88 5.41
CA ARG A 10 41.84 -8.62 4.89
C ARG A 10 42.57 -7.41 5.53
N PRO A 11 42.73 -6.28 4.82
CA PRO A 11 43.15 -5.03 5.46
C PRO A 11 42.08 -4.56 6.45
N PRO A 12 42.45 -3.84 7.53
CA PRO A 12 41.51 -3.31 8.51
C PRO A 12 40.56 -2.29 7.85
N SER A 13 39.27 -2.40 8.13
CA SER A 13 38.25 -1.43 7.69
C SER A 13 38.30 -0.18 8.57
N ALA A 14 37.85 0.97 8.04
CA ALA A 14 37.73 2.24 8.78
C ALA A 14 36.91 2.12 10.10
N LEU A 15 36.09 1.06 10.20
CA LEU A 15 35.31 0.67 11.39
C LEU A 15 36.18 0.36 12.62
N ASP A 16 37.43 -0.06 12.45
CA ASP A 16 38.30 -0.47 13.59
C ASP A 16 38.78 0.71 14.47
N SER A 17 38.42 1.96 14.15
CA SER A 17 38.92 3.17 14.82
C SER A 17 37.88 4.01 15.58
N LEU A 18 36.60 3.63 15.59
CA LEU A 18 35.54 4.44 16.20
C LEU A 18 35.31 4.01 17.66
N SER A 19 35.68 4.88 18.60
CA SER A 19 35.38 4.67 20.03
C SER A 19 33.99 5.22 20.38
N MET A 20 33.21 4.50 21.19
CA MET A 20 31.90 4.92 21.69
C MET A 20 31.86 6.34 22.28
N SER A 21 32.97 6.80 22.87
CA SER A 21 33.08 8.15 23.41
C SER A 21 33.01 9.26 22.36
N SER A 22 33.37 8.98 21.10
CA SER A 22 33.43 9.96 20.01
C SER A 22 32.09 10.16 19.29
N LEU A 23 31.22 9.14 19.30
CA LEU A 23 29.87 9.19 18.74
C LEU A 23 28.86 9.86 19.70
N LEU A 24 29.08 9.72 21.01
CA LEU A 24 28.23 10.31 22.05
C LEU A 24 28.64 11.74 22.45
N SER A 25 29.88 12.16 22.18
CA SER A 25 30.38 13.49 22.59
C SER A 25 30.00 14.64 21.65
N GLY A 26 29.39 14.35 20.49
CA GLY A 26 29.16 15.37 19.47
C GLY A 26 30.44 15.85 18.77
N ASP A 27 31.61 15.27 19.07
CA ASP A 27 32.90 15.71 18.52
C ASP A 27 33.05 15.44 17.01
N LEU A 28 32.24 14.55 16.43
CA LEU A 28 32.11 14.40 14.97
C LEU A 28 31.30 15.56 14.34
N GLU A 29 30.43 16.22 15.10
CA GLU A 29 29.53 17.27 14.59
C GLU A 29 29.97 18.70 14.99
N ASP A 30 30.81 18.87 16.02
CA ASP A 30 31.18 20.17 16.62
C ASP A 30 32.49 20.80 16.12
N GLU A 31 33.38 20.09 15.42
CA GLU A 31 34.57 20.72 14.77
C GLU A 31 34.20 21.58 13.53
N ALA A 32 32.92 21.64 13.15
CA ALA A 32 32.42 22.38 11.99
C ALA A 32 32.47 23.93 12.12
N GLY A 33 32.70 24.47 13.32
CA GLY A 33 32.56 25.90 13.59
C GLY A 33 33.83 26.78 13.52
N ALA A 34 35.03 26.19 13.46
CA ALA A 34 36.22 26.93 13.90
C ALA A 34 37.51 26.75 13.06
N ARG A 35 37.45 26.65 11.72
CA ARG A 35 38.66 26.80 10.88
C ARG A 35 38.40 27.53 9.56
N ALA A 36 38.07 28.82 9.64
CA ALA A 36 38.22 29.75 8.53
C ALA A 36 39.44 30.65 8.79
N GLY A 37 40.63 30.19 8.39
CA GLY A 37 41.87 30.96 8.50
C GLY A 37 43.10 30.19 8.04
N GLU A 38 43.46 30.41 6.77
CA GLU A 38 44.81 30.29 6.17
C GLU A 38 45.72 29.13 6.60
N ASP A 39 45.80 28.05 5.81
CA ASP A 39 47.03 27.60 5.11
C ASP A 39 46.75 26.40 4.19
N GLY A 40 47.49 26.29 3.08
CA GLY A 40 47.26 25.34 1.98
C GLY A 40 47.73 23.91 2.25
N GLY A 41 46.94 23.14 3.01
CA GLY A 41 46.96 21.67 3.02
C GLY A 41 45.59 21.14 2.60
N LEU A 42 45.54 20.11 1.75
CA LEU A 42 44.33 19.30 1.57
C LEU A 42 43.98 18.74 2.96
N GLY A 43 43.07 19.41 3.68
CA GLY A 43 42.52 18.88 4.92
C GLY A 43 41.86 17.54 4.62
N ASP A 44 42.07 16.57 5.50
CA ASP A 44 41.39 15.26 5.40
C ASP A 44 39.88 15.52 5.31
N LEU A 45 39.32 15.30 4.13
CA LEU A 45 37.89 15.43 3.91
C LEU A 45 37.20 14.35 4.75
N GLU A 46 36.20 14.75 5.52
CA GLU A 46 35.38 13.83 6.28
C GLU A 46 34.75 12.82 5.32
N VAL A 47 34.94 11.54 5.62
CA VAL A 47 34.44 10.42 4.83
C VAL A 47 33.14 9.91 5.42
N ASN A 48 32.21 9.58 4.54
CA ASN A 48 30.98 8.92 4.87
C ASN A 48 31.31 7.53 5.48
N PRO A 49 30.88 7.25 6.73
CA PRO A 49 31.27 6.04 7.43
C PRO A 49 30.67 4.76 6.82
N TYR A 50 29.67 4.88 5.95
CA TYR A 50 28.96 3.75 5.37
C TYR A 50 29.64 3.23 4.10
N ASP A 51 30.08 4.12 3.19
CA ASP A 51 30.71 3.74 1.91
C ASP A 51 32.22 4.10 1.83
N GLY A 52 32.73 4.88 2.78
CA GLY A 52 34.11 5.35 2.85
C GLY A 52 34.48 6.45 1.85
N LEU A 53 33.51 7.07 1.17
CA LEU A 53 33.73 8.16 0.21
C LEU A 53 33.61 9.53 0.90
N PRO A 54 34.30 10.58 0.42
CA PRO A 54 34.11 11.94 0.96
C PRO A 54 32.67 12.44 0.76
N PHE A 55 32.08 13.07 1.77
CA PHE A 55 30.76 13.68 1.65
C PHE A 55 30.72 14.77 0.56
N SER A 56 29.64 14.80 -0.21
CA SER A 56 29.36 15.78 -1.24
C SER A 56 28.97 17.14 -0.64
N SER A 57 29.05 18.22 -1.43
CA SER A 57 28.53 19.52 -1.00
C SER A 57 27.00 19.51 -0.81
N HIS A 58 26.30 18.61 -1.51
CA HIS A 58 24.85 18.45 -1.43
C HIS A 58 24.45 17.88 -0.07
N TYR A 59 25.19 16.89 0.44
CA TYR A 59 25.03 16.34 1.78
C TYR A 59 25.02 17.44 2.86
N TYR A 60 26.04 18.30 2.88
CA TYR A 60 26.14 19.36 3.89
C TYR A 60 24.97 20.36 3.80
N SER A 61 24.53 20.71 2.58
CA SER A 61 23.36 21.57 2.38
C SER A 61 22.10 20.93 2.96
N MET A 62 21.88 19.64 2.70
CA MET A 62 20.74 18.91 3.27
C MET A 62 20.86 18.77 4.79
N LEU A 63 22.05 18.53 5.32
CA LEU A 63 22.28 18.41 6.75
C LEU A 63 21.89 19.68 7.51
N GLU A 64 22.21 20.86 6.98
CA GLU A 64 21.77 22.15 7.55
C GLU A 64 20.25 22.32 7.57
N GLU A 65 19.56 21.83 6.54
CA GLU A 65 18.09 21.83 6.48
C GLU A 65 17.49 20.84 7.49
N ARG A 66 18.06 19.63 7.56
CA ARG A 66 17.63 18.56 8.46
C ARG A 66 17.77 18.95 9.92
N LYS A 67 18.85 19.64 10.29
CA LYS A 67 19.08 20.18 11.64
C LYS A 67 17.99 21.17 12.10
N LYS A 68 17.28 21.80 11.17
CA LYS A 68 16.17 22.73 11.47
C LYS A 68 14.83 22.01 11.71
N LEU A 69 14.75 20.71 11.41
CA LEU A 69 13.52 19.94 11.61
C LEU A 69 13.19 19.82 13.10
N PRO A 70 11.92 19.97 13.51
CA PRO A 70 11.54 19.93 14.93
C PRO A 70 11.99 18.66 15.66
N VAL A 71 11.93 17.50 14.97
CA VAL A 71 12.31 16.21 15.56
C VAL A 71 13.77 16.16 15.98
N TRP A 72 14.65 17.01 15.40
CA TRP A 72 16.10 16.99 15.66
C TRP A 72 16.43 17.16 17.14
N SER A 73 15.61 17.95 17.87
CA SER A 73 15.72 18.12 19.32
C SER A 73 15.61 16.81 20.13
N LEU A 74 15.00 15.78 19.57
CA LEU A 74 14.80 14.48 20.20
C LEU A 74 15.94 13.47 19.93
N LYS A 75 16.90 13.79 19.03
CA LYS A 75 17.96 12.86 18.59
C LYS A 75 18.67 12.19 19.77
N TYR A 76 19.29 12.99 20.64
CA TYR A 76 20.08 12.47 21.77
C TYR A 76 19.23 11.77 22.83
N ARG A 77 18.02 12.28 23.10
CA ARG A 77 17.07 11.63 24.01
C ARG A 77 16.66 10.25 23.49
N LEU A 78 16.41 10.11 22.19
CA LEU A 78 16.07 8.83 21.57
C LEU A 78 17.22 7.83 21.74
N LEU A 79 18.45 8.23 21.39
CA LEU A 79 19.63 7.36 21.50
C LEU A 79 19.84 6.87 22.94
N GLU A 80 19.70 7.74 23.94
CA GLU A 80 19.77 7.37 25.36
C GLU A 80 18.66 6.38 25.77
N GLN A 81 17.43 6.60 25.32
CA GLN A 81 16.32 5.69 25.63
C GLN A 81 16.49 4.32 24.97
N LEU A 82 17.09 4.25 23.77
CA LEU A 82 17.37 3.00 23.06
C LEU A 82 18.37 2.10 23.80
N GLU A 83 19.26 2.65 24.63
CA GLU A 83 20.17 1.83 25.44
C GLU A 83 19.42 1.08 26.54
N THR A 84 18.42 1.72 27.14
CA THR A 84 17.76 1.27 28.38
C THR A 84 16.43 0.57 28.17
N HIS A 85 15.72 0.86 27.07
CA HIS A 85 14.39 0.34 26.80
C HIS A 85 14.34 -0.46 25.49
N SER A 86 13.59 -1.56 25.48
CA SER A 86 13.39 -2.36 24.25
C SER A 86 12.39 -1.70 23.30
N ILE A 87 11.50 -0.84 23.81
CA ILE A 87 10.50 -0.12 23.01
C ILE A 87 10.55 1.36 23.38
N VAL A 88 10.52 2.25 22.39
CA VAL A 88 10.44 3.70 22.56
C VAL A 88 9.39 4.25 21.60
N VAL A 89 8.54 5.17 22.07
CA VAL A 89 7.57 5.87 21.20
C VAL A 89 8.08 7.27 20.91
N VAL A 90 8.10 7.67 19.65
CA VAL A 90 8.37 9.06 19.23
C VAL A 90 7.09 9.65 18.67
N SER A 91 6.55 10.66 19.36
CA SER A 91 5.32 11.33 19.00
C SER A 91 5.60 12.77 18.57
N ALA A 92 5.31 13.07 17.31
CA ALA A 92 5.43 14.41 16.76
C ALA A 92 4.47 14.63 15.57
N PRO A 93 4.05 15.87 15.26
CA PRO A 93 3.16 16.17 14.13
C PRO A 93 3.71 15.74 12.76
N SER A 94 2.87 15.73 11.73
CA SER A 94 3.33 15.53 10.35
C SER A 94 4.29 16.61 9.90
N GLY A 95 5.24 16.25 9.04
CA GLY A 95 6.26 17.17 8.55
C GLY A 95 7.36 17.52 9.56
N SER A 96 7.35 16.95 10.78
CA SER A 96 8.39 17.21 11.78
C SER A 96 9.74 16.53 11.49
N GLY A 97 9.79 15.61 10.52
CA GLY A 97 10.99 14.86 10.13
C GLY A 97 11.08 13.43 10.68
N LYS A 98 10.04 12.88 11.34
CA LYS A 98 10.09 11.54 11.97
C LYS A 98 10.60 10.45 11.01
N SER A 99 9.91 10.31 9.89
CA SER A 99 10.07 9.22 8.90
C SER A 99 11.41 9.28 8.15
N THR A 100 12.04 10.45 8.07
CA THR A 100 13.34 10.60 7.41
C THR A 100 14.50 10.54 8.41
N GLN A 101 14.38 11.19 9.57
CA GLN A 101 15.52 11.34 10.49
C GLN A 101 15.66 10.17 11.48
N VAL A 102 14.56 9.65 12.02
CA VAL A 102 14.64 8.62 13.07
C VAL A 102 15.28 7.32 12.58
N PRO A 103 14.96 6.80 11.37
CA PRO A 103 15.66 5.62 10.84
C PRO A 103 17.17 5.82 10.68
N GLN A 104 17.62 7.03 10.31
CA GLN A 104 19.04 7.36 10.21
C GLN A 104 19.73 7.33 11.58
N TRP A 105 19.09 7.88 12.62
CA TRP A 105 19.63 7.82 13.98
C TRP A 105 19.65 6.40 14.54
N CYS A 106 18.67 5.58 14.18
CA CYS A 106 18.69 4.15 14.51
C CYS A 106 19.87 3.43 13.83
N LEU A 107 20.23 3.85 12.61
CA LEU A 107 21.40 3.32 11.92
C LEU A 107 22.71 3.79 12.58
N GLU A 108 22.81 5.06 12.97
CA GLU A 108 23.93 5.58 13.78
C GLU A 108 24.08 4.79 15.10
N TYR A 109 22.97 4.48 15.77
CA TYR A 109 22.96 3.67 16.99
C TYR A 109 23.52 2.27 16.77
N ILE A 110 23.07 1.56 15.72
CA ILE A 110 23.58 0.22 15.41
C ILE A 110 25.05 0.27 14.98
N LEU A 111 25.46 1.28 14.20
CA LEU A 111 26.84 1.49 13.80
C LEU A 111 27.75 1.65 15.04
N SER A 112 27.31 2.36 16.07
CA SER A 112 28.06 2.51 17.33
C SER A 112 28.26 1.19 18.10
N HIS A 113 27.49 0.15 17.76
CA HIS A 113 27.60 -1.21 18.29
C HIS A 113 28.23 -2.19 17.27
N ASP A 114 28.92 -1.68 16.24
CA ASP A 114 29.54 -2.47 15.16
C ASP A 114 28.58 -3.48 14.50
N PHE A 115 27.31 -3.13 14.37
CA PHE A 115 26.24 -4.01 13.85
C PHE A 115 26.10 -5.35 14.58
N SER A 116 26.60 -5.44 15.82
CA SER A 116 26.58 -6.67 16.63
C SER A 116 25.16 -7.22 16.88
N HIS A 117 24.15 -6.34 16.82
CA HIS A 117 22.75 -6.67 17.07
C HIS A 117 21.89 -6.82 15.80
N GLY A 118 22.47 -6.64 14.59
CA GLY A 118 21.75 -6.77 13.31
C GLY A 118 21.57 -5.45 12.56
N LEU A 119 20.63 -5.41 11.62
CA LEU A 119 20.35 -4.29 10.71
C LEU A 119 19.20 -3.40 11.19
N VAL A 120 18.95 -2.27 10.49
CA VAL A 120 17.78 -1.41 10.72
C VAL A 120 16.70 -1.71 9.69
N CYS A 121 15.46 -1.84 10.15
CA CYS A 121 14.28 -1.87 9.28
C CYS A 121 13.30 -0.78 9.68
N CYS A 122 12.73 -0.08 8.70
CA CYS A 122 11.64 0.88 8.89
C CYS A 122 10.42 0.40 8.12
N SER A 123 9.36 0.02 8.83
CA SER A 123 8.10 -0.40 8.22
C SER A 123 7.21 0.81 7.92
N GLN A 124 6.49 0.73 6.81
CA GLN A 124 5.54 1.74 6.33
C GLN A 124 4.21 1.08 5.96
N PRO A 125 3.07 1.71 6.26
CA PRO A 125 1.77 1.24 5.82
C PRO A 125 1.61 1.21 4.29
N TYR A 126 2.20 2.18 3.59
CA TYR A 126 2.08 2.34 2.13
C TYR A 126 3.40 2.02 1.41
N ALA A 127 3.39 1.01 0.54
CA ALA A 127 4.56 0.59 -0.24
C ALA A 127 5.21 1.74 -1.05
N VAL A 128 4.38 2.58 -1.69
CA VAL A 128 4.87 3.75 -2.44
C VAL A 128 5.56 4.80 -1.55
N ALA A 129 5.13 4.91 -0.28
CA ALA A 129 5.79 5.79 0.69
C ALA A 129 7.13 5.19 1.13
N ALA A 130 7.23 3.88 1.33
CA ALA A 130 8.49 3.20 1.64
C ALA A 130 9.56 3.45 0.57
N GLY A 131 9.22 3.24 -0.71
CA GLY A 131 10.14 3.52 -1.82
C GLY A 131 10.52 5.01 -1.91
N SER A 132 9.55 5.91 -1.68
CA SER A 132 9.81 7.36 -1.64
C SER A 132 10.73 7.77 -0.50
N LEU A 133 10.57 7.19 0.69
CA LEU A 133 11.39 7.49 1.86
C LEU A 133 12.79 6.94 1.70
N ALA A 134 12.95 5.73 1.17
CA ALA A 134 14.26 5.15 0.88
C ALA A 134 15.05 6.03 -0.10
N LEU A 135 14.41 6.50 -1.18
CA LEU A 135 15.04 7.41 -2.13
C LEU A 135 15.48 8.72 -1.47
N ARG A 136 14.60 9.32 -0.64
CA ARG A 136 14.91 10.57 0.06
C ARG A 136 16.03 10.39 1.09
N VAL A 137 16.01 9.31 1.86
CA VAL A 137 16.99 9.04 2.91
C VAL A 137 18.35 8.66 2.31
N ALA A 138 18.37 7.93 1.20
CA ALA A 138 19.61 7.69 0.45
C ALA A 138 20.26 9.01 0.02
N ASP A 139 19.48 9.95 -0.53
CA ASP A 139 19.97 11.30 -0.90
C ASP A 139 20.45 12.10 0.32
N GLU A 140 19.69 12.09 1.42
CA GLU A 140 20.08 12.78 2.67
C GLU A 140 21.35 12.22 3.31
N MET A 141 21.64 10.94 3.08
CA MET A 141 22.84 10.26 3.59
C MET A 141 24.01 10.28 2.59
N ASP A 142 23.83 10.88 1.40
CA ASP A 142 24.81 10.87 0.30
C ASP A 142 25.16 9.46 -0.18
N LEU A 143 24.18 8.55 -0.20
CA LEU A 143 24.33 7.14 -0.54
C LEU A 143 23.51 6.79 -1.79
N SER A 144 23.92 5.71 -2.46
CA SER A 144 23.17 5.20 -3.62
C SER A 144 22.04 4.29 -3.15
N LEU A 145 20.82 4.56 -3.62
CA LEU A 145 19.66 3.69 -3.37
C LEU A 145 19.95 2.26 -3.87
N GLY A 146 19.73 1.29 -3.00
CA GLY A 146 19.92 -0.14 -3.24
C GLY A 146 21.20 -0.74 -2.68
N LEU A 147 22.17 0.10 -2.30
CA LEU A 147 23.34 -0.34 -1.52
C LEU A 147 22.99 -0.25 -0.04
N GLU A 148 23.59 0.67 0.71
CA GLU A 148 23.45 0.76 2.17
C GLU A 148 22.03 1.15 2.63
N VAL A 149 21.31 1.94 1.81
CA VAL A 149 19.89 2.28 2.00
C VAL A 149 19.09 1.66 0.87
N GLY A 150 18.06 0.89 1.21
CA GLY A 150 17.21 0.21 0.23
C GLY A 150 15.75 0.17 0.67
N TYR A 151 14.90 -0.35 -0.20
CA TYR A 151 13.51 -0.66 0.13
C TYR A 151 13.14 -2.05 -0.34
N TRP A 152 12.15 -2.64 0.32
CA TRP A 152 11.57 -3.90 -0.09
C TRP A 152 10.06 -3.86 0.11
N VAL A 153 9.33 -3.88 -0.99
CA VAL A 153 7.86 -3.86 -1.02
C VAL A 153 7.36 -5.03 -1.87
N PRO A 154 6.06 -5.37 -1.83
CA PRO A 154 5.55 -6.47 -2.63
C PRO A 154 5.91 -6.28 -4.11
N HIS A 155 6.55 -7.29 -4.68
CA HIS A 155 6.96 -7.38 -6.08
C HIS A 155 8.04 -6.40 -6.54
N ASP A 156 8.71 -5.71 -5.60
CA ASP A 156 9.80 -4.79 -5.89
C ASP A 156 10.81 -4.79 -4.74
N ASP A 157 11.94 -5.46 -4.95
CA ASP A 157 13.05 -5.55 -4.01
C ASP A 157 14.22 -4.70 -4.51
N GLY A 158 14.38 -3.53 -3.90
CA GLY A 158 15.48 -2.62 -4.11
C GLY A 158 16.56 -2.76 -3.04
N CYS A 159 16.77 -3.94 -2.46
CA CYS A 159 17.84 -4.20 -1.50
C CYS A 159 18.95 -5.08 -2.10
N THR A 160 20.14 -4.99 -1.50
CA THR A 160 21.29 -5.87 -1.76
C THR A 160 21.77 -6.48 -0.44
N PRO A 161 22.69 -7.47 -0.47
CA PRO A 161 23.30 -7.99 0.75
C PRO A 161 24.02 -6.93 1.60
N ASP A 162 24.42 -5.80 0.99
CA ASP A 162 25.10 -4.69 1.64
C ASP A 162 24.11 -3.69 2.27
N THR A 163 22.80 -3.87 2.11
CA THR A 163 21.79 -2.94 2.66
C THR A 163 21.69 -3.02 4.17
N LEU A 164 21.94 -1.87 4.80
CA LEU A 164 21.99 -1.66 6.25
C LEU A 164 20.68 -1.10 6.81
N LEU A 165 20.05 -0.19 6.06
CA LEU A 165 18.74 0.40 6.38
C LEU A 165 17.73 0.02 5.29
N ARG A 166 16.71 -0.75 5.67
CA ARG A 166 15.65 -1.22 4.77
C ARG A 166 14.32 -0.56 5.08
N PHE A 167 13.73 0.13 4.12
CA PHE A 167 12.33 0.55 4.19
C PHE A 167 11.42 -0.53 3.63
N VAL A 168 10.48 -1.03 4.42
CA VAL A 168 9.61 -2.15 4.03
C VAL A 168 8.15 -1.79 4.19
N SER A 169 7.27 -2.51 3.49
CA SER A 169 5.84 -2.45 3.84
C SER A 169 5.55 -3.28 5.09
N ASP A 170 4.58 -2.86 5.91
CA ASP A 170 4.15 -3.60 7.10
C ASP A 170 3.75 -5.05 6.76
N SER A 171 3.05 -5.24 5.64
CA SER A 171 2.62 -6.57 5.15
C SER A 171 3.77 -7.51 4.82
N LEU A 172 4.86 -6.96 4.28
CA LEU A 172 6.05 -7.73 3.94
C LEU A 172 6.83 -8.11 5.20
N LEU A 173 6.95 -7.20 6.16
CA LEU A 173 7.61 -7.51 7.44
C LEU A 173 6.86 -8.61 8.20
N LEU A 174 5.52 -8.58 8.22
CA LEU A 174 4.71 -9.68 8.76
C LEU A 174 4.92 -11.01 8.02
N ARG A 175 5.07 -10.96 6.69
CA ARG A 175 5.38 -12.15 5.90
C ARG A 175 6.73 -12.74 6.28
N GLU A 176 7.73 -11.90 6.53
CA GLU A 176 9.05 -12.33 6.97
C GLU A 176 9.00 -13.04 8.33
N MET A 177 8.14 -12.56 9.25
CA MET A 177 7.92 -13.23 10.54
C MET A 177 7.43 -14.67 10.40
N MET A 178 6.81 -15.08 9.27
CA MET A 178 6.46 -16.48 9.06
C MET A 178 7.69 -17.39 8.95
N SER A 179 8.79 -16.88 8.39
CA SER A 179 10.05 -17.62 8.24
C SER A 179 10.99 -17.39 9.44
N ASP A 180 11.02 -16.17 9.97
CA ASP A 180 11.79 -15.82 11.17
C ASP A 180 10.92 -15.06 12.19
N PRO A 181 10.17 -15.78 13.05
CA PRO A 181 9.25 -15.16 14.02
C PRO A 181 9.90 -14.19 15.01
N LEU A 182 11.22 -14.27 15.19
CA LEU A 182 11.97 -13.38 16.09
C LEU A 182 12.72 -12.27 15.37
N LEU A 183 12.61 -12.18 14.04
CA LEU A 183 13.20 -11.14 13.21
C LEU A 183 14.70 -10.92 13.51
N ARG A 184 15.46 -12.02 13.61
CA ARG A 184 16.84 -12.08 14.12
C ARG A 184 17.83 -11.28 13.29
N GLN A 185 17.52 -11.01 12.02
CA GLN A 185 18.37 -10.17 11.17
C GLN A 185 18.37 -8.69 11.59
N TYR A 186 17.38 -8.24 12.36
CA TYR A 186 17.23 -6.85 12.76
C TYR A 186 17.62 -6.61 14.22
N GLY A 187 18.35 -5.51 14.44
CA GLY A 187 18.68 -4.98 15.77
C GLY A 187 17.78 -3.82 16.18
N VAL A 188 17.33 -3.01 15.21
CA VAL A 188 16.34 -1.95 15.43
C VAL A 188 15.24 -2.04 14.38
N LEU A 189 14.00 -2.07 14.85
CA LEU A 189 12.81 -1.98 14.02
C LEU A 189 12.10 -0.65 14.28
N VAL A 190 11.84 0.11 13.24
CA VAL A 190 11.05 1.34 13.28
C VAL A 190 9.69 1.02 12.67
N VAL A 191 8.60 1.17 13.42
CA VAL A 191 7.24 1.08 12.88
C VAL A 191 6.74 2.49 12.71
N ASP A 192 6.65 2.95 11.46
CA ASP A 192 6.25 4.32 11.15
C ASP A 192 4.74 4.44 10.89
N GLU A 193 4.24 5.68 11.00
CA GLU A 193 2.85 6.05 10.70
C GLU A 193 1.83 5.17 11.46
N ALA A 194 2.09 4.84 12.72
CA ALA A 194 1.23 3.95 13.52
C ALA A 194 -0.24 4.43 13.60
N GLN A 195 -0.49 5.73 13.41
CA GLN A 195 -1.82 6.36 13.30
C GLN A 195 -2.65 5.91 12.10
N GLU A 196 -2.04 5.32 11.07
CA GLU A 196 -2.79 4.80 9.93
C GLU A 196 -3.61 3.56 10.32
N ARG A 197 -3.23 2.87 11.41
CA ARG A 197 -4.00 1.78 12.05
C ARG A 197 -4.46 0.70 11.06
N THR A 198 -3.57 0.32 10.13
CA THR A 198 -3.85 -0.76 9.17
C THR A 198 -3.85 -2.13 9.87
N VAL A 199 -4.47 -3.15 9.25
CA VAL A 199 -4.43 -4.51 9.81
C VAL A 199 -3.00 -5.00 10.03
N PRO A 200 -2.07 -4.88 9.04
CA PRO A 200 -0.68 -5.24 9.25
C PRO A 200 0.00 -4.49 10.40
N THR A 201 -0.17 -3.16 10.48
CA THR A 201 0.47 -2.32 11.52
C THR A 201 0.03 -2.76 12.93
N ASP A 202 -1.28 -2.93 13.14
CA ASP A 202 -1.84 -3.29 14.45
C ASP A 202 -1.35 -4.67 14.91
N VAL A 203 -1.28 -5.63 13.99
CA VAL A 203 -0.81 -7.00 14.27
C VAL A 203 0.68 -6.99 14.55
N LEU A 204 1.47 -6.27 13.75
CA LEU A 204 2.91 -6.14 13.93
C LEU A 204 3.23 -5.56 15.31
N MET A 205 2.56 -4.49 15.73
CA MET A 205 2.74 -3.94 17.09
C MET A 205 2.47 -4.98 18.19
N GLY A 206 1.41 -5.77 18.04
CA GLY A 206 1.06 -6.85 18.98
C GLY A 206 2.13 -7.93 19.08
N LEU A 207 2.60 -8.43 17.93
CA LEU A 207 3.63 -9.47 17.86
C LEU A 207 4.98 -8.96 18.37
N LEU A 208 5.35 -7.71 18.07
CA LEU A 208 6.62 -7.12 18.50
C LEU A 208 6.73 -7.00 20.01
N LEU A 209 5.62 -6.83 20.75
CA LEU A 209 5.65 -6.88 22.22
C LEU A 209 6.19 -8.23 22.74
N ASP A 210 5.77 -9.32 22.12
CA ASP A 210 6.17 -10.66 22.50
C ASP A 210 7.58 -10.98 22.00
N VAL A 211 7.98 -10.47 20.83
CA VAL A 211 9.36 -10.58 20.33
C VAL A 211 10.35 -9.81 21.21
N CYS A 212 10.04 -8.58 21.61
CA CYS A 212 10.87 -7.79 22.54
C CYS A 212 11.03 -8.47 23.90
N THR A 213 10.00 -9.18 24.37
CA THR A 213 10.07 -9.97 25.60
C THR A 213 11.05 -11.14 25.47
N GLN A 214 11.17 -11.73 24.28
CA GLN A 214 12.09 -12.82 23.98
C GLN A 214 13.51 -12.34 23.61
N ARG A 215 13.65 -11.11 23.12
CA ARG A 215 14.92 -10.47 22.71
C ARG A 215 15.18 -9.14 23.45
N PRO A 216 15.22 -9.11 24.79
CA PRO A 216 15.26 -7.86 25.55
C PRO A 216 16.56 -7.04 25.35
N ASN A 217 17.68 -7.72 25.05
CA ASN A 217 18.99 -7.09 24.89
C ASN A 217 19.39 -6.88 23.42
N ASP A 218 18.72 -7.56 22.49
CA ASP A 218 19.17 -7.66 21.09
C ASP A 218 18.26 -6.92 20.11
N LEU A 219 17.01 -6.61 20.50
CA LEU A 219 16.05 -5.95 19.64
C LEU A 219 15.52 -4.68 20.30
N ARG A 220 15.59 -3.57 19.57
CA ARG A 220 14.92 -2.32 19.92
C ARG A 220 13.82 -2.03 18.91
N VAL A 221 12.69 -1.51 19.39
CA VAL A 221 11.55 -1.10 18.56
C VAL A 221 11.26 0.37 18.80
N VAL A 222 11.17 1.15 17.72
CA VAL A 222 10.78 2.55 17.76
C VAL A 222 9.43 2.70 17.07
N LEU A 223 8.42 3.16 17.79
CA LEU A 223 7.10 3.45 17.23
C LEU A 223 7.02 4.93 16.90
N LEU A 224 6.88 5.28 15.63
CA LEU A 224 6.66 6.66 15.21
C LEU A 224 5.18 6.92 15.06
N THR A 225 4.70 7.96 15.71
CA THR A 225 3.30 8.33 15.64
C THR A 225 3.08 9.83 15.74
N ASP A 226 1.83 10.25 15.56
CA ASP A 226 1.38 11.60 15.88
C ASP A 226 0.99 11.77 17.37
N PRO A 227 0.71 13.01 17.81
CA PRO A 227 0.26 13.28 19.17
C PRO A 227 -1.14 12.75 19.52
N ALA A 228 -2.00 12.47 18.54
CA ALA A 228 -3.37 12.03 18.78
C ALA A 228 -3.44 10.55 19.16
N LEU A 229 -2.61 9.69 18.57
CA LEU A 229 -2.57 8.25 18.93
C LEU A 229 -1.71 7.96 20.17
N ALA A 230 -0.74 8.82 20.50
CA ALA A 230 0.20 8.59 21.59
C ALA A 230 -0.42 8.16 22.94
N PRO A 231 -1.55 8.73 23.42
CA PRO A 231 -2.18 8.30 24.67
C PRO A 231 -2.72 6.86 24.61
N SER A 232 -3.30 6.46 23.47
CA SER A 232 -3.81 5.09 23.27
C SER A 232 -2.66 4.09 23.21
N LEU A 233 -1.54 4.46 22.56
CA LEU A 233 -0.33 3.64 22.56
C LEU A 233 0.27 3.52 23.96
N ALA A 234 0.30 4.60 24.75
CA ALA A 234 0.75 4.57 26.15
C ALA A 234 -0.03 3.54 26.96
N ALA A 235 -1.36 3.54 26.83
CA ALA A 235 -2.24 2.60 27.53
C ALA A 235 -2.03 1.15 27.07
N PHE A 236 -1.75 0.94 25.78
CA PHE A 236 -1.51 -0.38 25.19
C PHE A 236 -0.14 -0.97 25.58
N LEU A 237 0.91 -0.16 25.58
CA LEU A 237 2.28 -0.57 25.87
C LEU A 237 2.55 -0.65 27.39
N GLY A 238 1.84 0.15 28.19
CA GLY A 238 1.98 0.25 29.64
C GLY A 238 2.98 1.33 30.09
N ASP A 239 2.93 1.68 31.39
CA ASP A 239 3.63 2.83 31.99
C ASP A 239 5.18 2.76 31.92
N GLY A 240 5.75 1.61 31.56
CA GLY A 240 7.20 1.40 31.48
C GLY A 240 7.85 1.82 30.16
N VAL A 241 7.06 2.19 29.14
CA VAL A 241 7.57 2.55 27.81
C VAL A 241 7.72 4.07 27.68
N PRO A 242 8.92 4.59 27.38
CA PRO A 242 9.15 6.02 27.23
C PRO A 242 8.47 6.56 25.97
N ILE A 243 7.80 7.71 26.13
CA ILE A 243 7.18 8.47 25.04
C ILE A 243 7.92 9.80 24.91
N LEU A 244 8.60 9.98 23.79
CA LEU A 244 9.32 11.19 23.44
C LEU A 244 8.39 12.09 22.64
N THR A 245 8.03 13.22 23.22
CA THR A 245 7.26 14.29 22.58
C THR A 245 8.15 15.51 22.38
N LEU A 246 7.84 16.33 21.37
CA LEU A 246 8.48 17.64 21.23
C LEU A 246 8.17 18.48 22.47
N ASP A 247 9.18 19.00 23.15
CA ASP A 247 8.99 19.88 24.31
C ASP A 247 8.35 21.20 23.83
N ASP A 248 7.22 21.59 24.42
CA ASP A 248 6.53 22.84 24.09
C ASP A 248 7.42 24.09 24.31
N SER A 249 8.49 23.99 25.13
CA SER A 249 9.44 25.08 25.38
C SER A 249 10.42 25.33 24.23
N ILE A 250 10.73 24.33 23.40
CA ILE A 250 11.62 24.50 22.23
C ILE A 250 10.92 25.28 21.10
N LEU A 251 9.59 25.44 21.19
CA LEU A 251 8.86 26.38 20.34
C LEU A 251 9.00 27.85 20.80
N ASP A 252 9.59 28.11 21.98
CA ASP A 252 9.73 29.44 22.58
C ASP A 252 11.17 29.83 22.99
N GLU A 253 12.12 28.89 23.11
CA GLU A 253 13.40 29.11 23.81
C GLU A 253 14.62 29.56 22.98
N ASP A 254 14.45 30.10 21.78
CA ASP A 254 15.51 30.87 21.09
C ASP A 254 15.30 32.39 21.19
N ARG A 255 15.04 32.90 22.41
CA ARG A 255 15.06 34.35 22.71
C ARG A 255 16.17 34.72 23.71
N PRO A 256 17.24 35.40 23.28
CA PRO A 256 17.96 36.27 24.18
C PRO A 256 17.09 37.50 24.47
N ALA A 257 16.67 37.64 25.73
CA ALA A 257 15.94 38.80 26.20
C ALA A 257 16.79 40.08 26.05
N ARG A 258 16.48 40.94 25.06
CA ARG A 258 16.61 42.42 25.11
C ARG A 258 16.20 43.11 23.79
N GLY A 259 15.03 43.76 23.82
CA GLY A 259 14.82 45.08 23.22
C GLY A 259 14.35 45.19 21.76
N SER A 260 13.02 45.17 21.53
CA SER A 260 12.25 46.16 20.72
C SER A 260 10.81 45.66 20.51
N PRO A 261 9.78 46.54 20.41
CA PRO A 261 8.36 46.11 20.40
C PRO A 261 7.81 45.66 19.05
N ASP A 262 8.62 45.56 17.98
CA ASP A 262 8.13 45.32 16.62
C ASP A 262 8.55 43.96 16.03
N THR A 263 8.88 42.98 16.89
CA THR A 263 9.29 41.62 16.45
C THR A 263 8.50 40.52 17.16
N GLU A 264 7.22 40.76 17.42
CA GLU A 264 6.28 39.76 17.93
C GLU A 264 5.43 39.19 16.78
N ARG A 265 5.98 38.28 15.94
CA ARG A 265 5.21 37.38 15.03
C ARG A 265 6.09 36.52 14.10
N ARG A 266 7.04 35.75 14.64
CA ARG A 266 7.65 34.61 13.92
C ARG A 266 7.45 33.28 14.66
N THR A 267 6.41 33.20 15.46
CA THR A 267 5.76 31.98 15.94
C THR A 267 5.06 31.30 14.77
N ARG A 268 5.00 29.94 14.75
CA ARG A 268 4.20 29.06 13.86
C ARG A 268 3.49 29.83 12.75
N GLN A 269 3.84 29.63 11.48
CA GLN A 269 2.92 30.06 10.42
C GLN A 269 1.56 29.42 10.72
N LEU A 270 0.65 30.21 11.28
CA LEU A 270 -0.70 29.81 11.61
C LEU A 270 -1.34 29.56 10.26
N VAL A 271 -1.47 28.29 9.89
CA VAL A 271 -2.20 27.89 8.69
C VAL A 271 -3.64 28.36 8.91
N GLU A 272 -4.06 29.34 8.11
CA GLU A 272 -5.42 29.86 8.23
C GLU A 272 -6.38 28.80 7.68
N THR A 273 -7.22 28.25 8.57
CA THR A 273 -8.25 27.29 8.18
C THR A 273 -9.54 28.03 7.86
N VAL A 274 -10.01 27.87 6.62
CA VAL A 274 -11.24 28.52 6.13
C VAL A 274 -12.25 27.45 5.77
N TYR A 275 -13.40 27.47 6.44
CA TYR A 275 -14.54 26.63 6.12
C TYR A 275 -15.38 27.26 5.01
N ARG A 276 -15.71 26.47 3.98
CA ARG A 276 -16.57 26.89 2.87
C ARG A 276 -17.60 25.80 2.59
N ASP A 277 -18.86 26.13 2.78
CA ASP A 277 -19.94 25.28 2.31
C ASP A 277 -19.98 25.31 0.76
N PRO A 278 -19.91 24.16 0.08
CA PRO A 278 -19.99 24.11 -1.38
C PRO A 278 -21.36 24.55 -1.93
N GLY A 279 -22.36 24.81 -1.08
CA GLY A 279 -23.61 25.45 -1.46
C GLY A 279 -24.46 24.58 -2.40
N GLY A 280 -24.40 23.26 -2.20
CA GLY A 280 -25.07 22.27 -3.05
C GLY A 280 -24.36 21.94 -4.36
N ARG A 281 -23.18 22.52 -4.64
CA ARG A 281 -22.30 22.07 -5.72
C ARG A 281 -21.57 20.80 -5.28
N GLU A 282 -21.18 19.97 -6.25
CA GLU A 282 -20.32 18.84 -5.97
C GLU A 282 -18.96 19.31 -5.41
N PRO A 283 -18.41 18.63 -4.37
CA PRO A 283 -17.13 19.02 -3.76
C PRO A 283 -15.98 19.07 -4.76
N LEU A 284 -15.92 18.12 -5.69
CA LEU A 284 -14.93 18.05 -6.77
C LEU A 284 -14.92 19.33 -7.61
N VAL A 285 -16.08 19.74 -8.13
CA VAL A 285 -16.21 20.96 -8.95
C VAL A 285 -15.84 22.21 -8.15
N SER A 286 -16.17 22.24 -6.87
CA SER A 286 -15.81 23.34 -5.97
C SER A 286 -14.31 23.43 -5.74
N ALA A 287 -13.63 22.28 -5.62
CA ALA A 287 -12.18 22.21 -5.52
C ALA A 287 -11.50 22.70 -6.82
N CYS A 288 -11.95 22.24 -7.99
CA CYS A 288 -11.42 22.71 -9.28
C CYS A 288 -11.53 24.24 -9.42
N HIS A 289 -12.70 24.82 -9.10
CA HIS A 289 -12.87 26.26 -9.16
C HIS A 289 -11.92 27.00 -8.22
N LEU A 290 -11.72 26.50 -7.01
CA LEU A 290 -10.83 27.13 -6.05
C LEU A 290 -9.36 27.09 -6.49
N VAL A 291 -8.90 25.98 -7.08
CA VAL A 291 -7.56 25.89 -7.71
C VAL A 291 -7.41 26.96 -8.79
N LEU A 292 -8.38 27.05 -9.70
CA LEU A 292 -8.34 28.02 -10.80
C LEU A 292 -8.40 29.47 -10.30
N ASP A 293 -9.16 29.75 -9.25
CA ASP A 293 -9.25 31.08 -8.65
C ASP A 293 -7.94 31.49 -7.97
N LEU A 294 -7.29 30.58 -7.24
CA LEU A 294 -5.95 30.82 -6.67
C LEU A 294 -4.92 31.11 -7.77
N HIS A 295 -4.97 30.37 -8.88
CA HIS A 295 -4.08 30.57 -10.02
C HIS A 295 -4.33 31.93 -10.71
N ARG A 296 -5.60 32.28 -10.95
CA ARG A 296 -5.98 33.57 -11.58
C ARG A 296 -5.58 34.79 -10.77
N ARG A 297 -5.51 34.67 -9.45
CA ARG A 297 -5.05 35.75 -8.55
C ARG A 297 -3.53 35.94 -8.62
N GLY A 298 -2.79 35.02 -9.24
CA GLY A 298 -1.33 35.09 -9.31
C GLY A 298 -0.67 34.98 -7.94
N GLU A 299 -1.31 34.31 -6.98
CA GLU A 299 -0.69 34.06 -5.68
C GLU A 299 0.43 33.00 -5.85
N GLN A 300 1.53 33.09 -5.11
CA GLN A 300 2.62 32.09 -5.20
C GLN A 300 2.33 30.85 -4.35
N GLY A 301 3.02 29.75 -4.64
CA GLY A 301 2.98 28.49 -3.87
C GLY A 301 2.07 27.43 -4.47
N ASP A 302 2.37 26.17 -4.18
CA ASP A 302 1.68 25.02 -4.76
C ASP A 302 0.37 24.70 -4.04
N VAL A 303 -0.48 23.91 -4.71
CA VAL A 303 -1.78 23.45 -4.18
C VAL A 303 -1.77 21.94 -4.02
N MET A 304 -2.26 21.47 -2.88
CA MET A 304 -2.60 20.08 -2.66
C MET A 304 -4.11 19.95 -2.47
N VAL A 305 -4.75 19.06 -3.21
CA VAL A 305 -6.20 18.85 -3.20
C VAL A 305 -6.48 17.42 -2.75
N PHE A 306 -7.28 17.27 -1.69
CA PHE A 306 -7.74 15.99 -1.18
C PHE A 306 -9.15 15.67 -1.69
N LEU A 307 -9.26 14.61 -2.47
CA LEU A 307 -10.49 14.09 -3.09
C LEU A 307 -10.86 12.73 -2.48
N SER A 308 -12.07 12.25 -2.74
CA SER A 308 -12.57 11.06 -2.04
C SER A 308 -12.07 9.73 -2.61
N SER A 309 -11.67 9.70 -3.89
CA SER A 309 -11.23 8.48 -4.58
C SER A 309 -10.30 8.76 -5.77
N ALA A 310 -9.60 7.73 -6.23
CA ALA A 310 -8.78 7.78 -7.44
C ALA A 310 -9.58 8.19 -8.69
N GLN A 311 -10.86 7.80 -8.79
CA GLN A 311 -11.72 8.21 -9.90
C GLN A 311 -11.95 9.72 -9.88
N GLU A 312 -12.26 10.30 -8.71
CA GLU A 312 -12.41 11.75 -8.58
C GLU A 312 -11.12 12.51 -8.88
N ILE A 313 -9.95 11.94 -8.56
CA ILE A 313 -8.64 12.51 -8.89
C ILE A 313 -8.48 12.65 -10.41
N GLU A 314 -8.74 11.57 -11.16
CA GLU A 314 -8.66 11.56 -12.62
C GLU A 314 -9.67 12.54 -13.26
N GLU A 315 -10.90 12.57 -12.75
CA GLU A 315 -11.94 13.50 -13.22
C GLU A 315 -11.55 14.97 -12.96
N CYS A 316 -11.06 15.28 -11.76
CA CYS A 316 -10.58 16.61 -11.38
C CYS A 316 -9.38 17.03 -12.25
N GLY A 317 -8.43 16.12 -12.49
CA GLY A 317 -7.28 16.35 -13.35
C GLY A 317 -7.69 16.71 -14.77
N CYS A 318 -8.59 15.92 -15.37
CA CYS A 318 -9.11 16.17 -16.71
C CYS A 318 -9.83 17.52 -16.81
N LEU A 319 -10.63 17.88 -15.79
CA LEU A 319 -11.30 19.18 -15.73
C LEU A 319 -10.30 20.34 -15.63
N LEU A 320 -9.30 20.23 -14.76
CA LEU A 320 -8.27 21.26 -14.61
C LEU A 320 -7.45 21.45 -15.88
N GLU A 321 -7.05 20.35 -16.54
CA GLU A 321 -6.33 20.41 -17.82
C GLU A 321 -7.17 21.11 -18.89
N LYS A 322 -8.45 20.75 -19.02
CA LYS A 322 -9.36 21.36 -19.99
C LYS A 322 -9.55 22.86 -19.74
N GLU A 323 -9.78 23.25 -18.49
CA GLU A 323 -9.98 24.65 -18.11
C GLU A 323 -8.67 25.46 -18.18
N SER A 324 -7.51 24.81 -17.98
CA SER A 324 -6.21 25.48 -18.06
C SER A 324 -5.91 26.05 -19.44
N VAL A 325 -6.42 25.41 -20.51
CA VAL A 325 -6.28 25.90 -21.91
C VAL A 325 -6.98 27.25 -22.12
N ALA A 326 -8.04 27.53 -21.35
CA ALA A 326 -8.78 28.78 -21.43
C ALA A 326 -8.16 29.90 -20.57
N LEU A 327 -7.13 29.62 -19.77
CA LEU A 327 -6.48 30.61 -18.94
C LEU A 327 -5.58 31.53 -19.77
N SER A 328 -5.42 32.77 -19.30
CA SER A 328 -4.51 33.73 -19.93
C SER A 328 -3.07 33.18 -19.90
N PRO A 329 -2.34 33.15 -21.04
CA PRO A 329 -0.94 32.73 -21.07
C PRO A 329 -0.02 33.53 -20.12
N GLN A 330 -0.45 34.73 -19.70
CA GLN A 330 0.28 35.57 -18.76
C GLN A 330 0.31 35.03 -17.33
N LEU A 331 -0.60 34.11 -16.97
CA LEU A 331 -0.69 33.56 -15.61
C LEU A 331 0.39 32.53 -15.30
N GLY A 332 1.10 32.02 -16.32
CA GLY A 332 2.08 30.94 -16.17
C GLY A 332 1.44 29.54 -16.23
N PRO A 333 2.27 28.49 -16.38
CA PRO A 333 1.79 27.12 -16.51
C PRO A 333 1.20 26.59 -15.19
N LEU A 334 0.14 25.79 -15.32
CA LEU A 334 -0.47 25.02 -14.25
C LEU A 334 -0.12 23.54 -14.46
N ARG A 335 0.74 22.96 -13.61
CA ARG A 335 1.15 21.56 -13.71
C ARG A 335 0.31 20.69 -12.77
N VAL A 336 -0.52 19.83 -13.34
CA VAL A 336 -1.37 18.90 -12.57
C VAL A 336 -0.62 17.57 -12.37
N LEU A 337 -0.63 17.07 -11.13
CA LEU A 337 0.06 15.85 -10.71
C LEU A 337 -0.92 14.98 -9.91
N HIS A 338 -0.99 13.70 -10.24
CA HIS A 338 -1.86 12.74 -9.54
C HIS A 338 -1.04 11.97 -8.49
N LEU A 339 -1.63 11.72 -7.33
CA LEU A 339 -1.03 10.96 -6.23
C LEU A 339 -2.06 10.05 -5.58
N HIS A 340 -2.12 8.79 -6.03
CA HIS A 340 -2.93 7.72 -5.42
C HIS A 340 -2.26 6.35 -5.64
N ALA A 341 -2.63 5.36 -4.84
CA ALA A 341 -1.95 4.05 -4.82
C ALA A 341 -1.95 3.32 -6.17
N GLY A 342 -3.01 3.49 -6.96
CA GLY A 342 -3.16 2.86 -8.29
C GLY A 342 -2.13 3.28 -9.34
N LEU A 343 -1.32 4.31 -9.08
CA LEU A 343 -0.22 4.73 -9.99
C LEU A 343 1.04 3.88 -9.84
N GLY A 344 1.19 3.11 -8.75
CA GLY A 344 2.41 2.36 -8.46
C GLY A 344 3.65 3.25 -8.45
N GLY A 345 4.71 2.85 -9.15
CA GLY A 345 5.94 3.64 -9.27
C GLY A 345 5.77 5.03 -9.91
N ALA A 346 4.69 5.27 -10.66
CA ALA A 346 4.43 6.59 -11.25
C ALA A 346 4.06 7.66 -10.21
N THR A 347 3.79 7.28 -8.96
CA THR A 347 3.67 8.23 -7.83
C THR A 347 4.91 9.09 -7.64
N GLN A 348 6.11 8.61 -8.01
CA GLN A 348 7.37 9.36 -7.91
C GLN A 348 7.42 10.59 -8.84
N ARG A 349 6.49 10.73 -9.80
CA ARG A 349 6.38 11.92 -10.67
C ARG A 349 6.18 13.23 -9.91
N VAL A 350 5.72 13.16 -8.66
CA VAL A 350 5.62 14.34 -7.78
C VAL A 350 6.98 14.98 -7.47
N TYR A 351 8.07 14.23 -7.57
CA TYR A 351 9.44 14.70 -7.37
C TYR A 351 10.14 15.10 -8.68
N GLU A 352 9.59 14.75 -9.84
CA GLU A 352 10.22 15.06 -11.12
C GLU A 352 10.31 16.59 -11.30
N PRO A 353 11.51 17.14 -11.55
CA PRO A 353 11.67 18.55 -11.85
C PRO A 353 10.88 18.89 -13.11
N GLU A 354 10.43 20.13 -13.25
CA GLU A 354 9.84 20.56 -14.53
C GLU A 354 10.88 20.38 -15.64
N PRO A 355 10.50 19.82 -16.81
CA PRO A 355 11.38 19.85 -17.96
C PRO A 355 11.72 21.32 -18.22
N GLU A 356 13.02 21.66 -18.14
CA GLU A 356 13.49 22.99 -18.52
C GLU A 356 12.91 23.29 -19.91
N GLY A 357 12.16 24.39 -20.02
CA GLY A 357 11.48 24.76 -21.26
C GLY A 357 12.42 24.77 -22.46
N LEU A 358 11.83 24.66 -23.67
CA LEU A 358 12.52 24.78 -24.95
C LEU A 358 13.63 25.86 -24.93
N PRO A 359 14.74 25.71 -25.69
CA PRO A 359 15.97 26.52 -25.57
C PRO A 359 15.84 28.05 -25.82
N GLY A 360 14.63 28.60 -25.95
CA GLY A 360 14.37 30.03 -26.11
C GLY A 360 14.21 30.82 -24.80
N ASP A 361 14.02 30.16 -23.66
CA ASP A 361 13.81 30.86 -22.37
C ASP A 361 15.12 31.26 -21.66
N LYS A 362 16.26 30.63 -22.00
CA LYS A 362 17.57 30.95 -21.40
C LYS A 362 18.22 32.21 -21.99
N GLU A 363 17.79 32.69 -23.17
CA GLU A 363 18.37 33.89 -23.80
C GLU A 363 17.77 35.23 -23.30
N LYS A 364 16.75 35.20 -22.43
CA LYS A 364 16.19 36.43 -21.82
C LYS A 364 16.47 36.60 -20.33
N SER A 365 17.03 35.59 -19.66
CA SER A 365 17.40 35.69 -18.23
C SER A 365 18.86 36.12 -18.00
N GLY A 366 19.63 36.37 -19.07
CA GLY A 366 21.05 36.74 -18.99
C GLY A 366 21.37 38.14 -19.53
N ALA A 367 20.64 39.18 -19.13
CA ALA A 367 21.07 40.59 -19.18
C ALA A 367 19.97 41.53 -18.69
N SER A 368 19.86 41.74 -17.37
CA SER A 368 19.19 42.91 -16.80
C SER A 368 19.43 42.99 -15.28
N GLU A 369 20.69 43.17 -14.88
CA GLU A 369 20.94 43.84 -13.60
C GLU A 369 20.68 45.34 -13.81
N GLY A 370 19.61 45.83 -13.17
CA GLY A 370 19.30 47.25 -13.05
C GLY A 370 18.22 47.76 -14.00
N LEU A 371 16.96 47.76 -13.56
CA LEU A 371 15.98 48.84 -13.76
C LEU A 371 14.68 48.51 -13.01
N ASP A 372 14.45 49.22 -11.91
CA ASP A 372 13.17 49.30 -11.20
C ASP A 372 12.09 49.86 -12.14
N GLY A 373 11.14 49.01 -12.53
CA GLY A 373 9.91 49.39 -13.22
C GLY A 373 8.82 48.34 -13.00
N PRO A 374 7.55 48.71 -12.76
CA PRO A 374 6.50 47.74 -12.51
C PRO A 374 5.99 47.15 -13.83
N GLY A 375 6.01 45.82 -13.94
CA GLY A 375 5.06 45.09 -14.78
C GLY A 375 5.53 44.68 -16.18
N VAL A 376 6.33 43.62 -16.25
CA VAL A 376 6.16 42.58 -17.28
C VAL A 376 6.22 41.25 -16.54
N GLY A 377 5.04 40.75 -16.14
CA GLY A 377 4.89 39.63 -15.21
C GLY A 377 5.43 38.33 -15.79
N VAL A 378 6.43 37.76 -15.12
CA VAL A 378 6.71 36.32 -15.19
C VAL A 378 5.52 35.66 -14.50
N GLY A 379 4.68 34.94 -15.26
CA GLY A 379 3.52 34.24 -14.72
C GLY A 379 3.90 33.28 -13.59
N VAL A 380 2.98 33.03 -12.67
CA VAL A 380 3.22 32.13 -11.54
C VAL A 380 3.24 30.69 -12.04
N ARG A 381 4.35 30.00 -11.81
CA ARG A 381 4.42 28.54 -11.98
C ARG A 381 3.81 27.90 -10.75
N ARG A 382 2.84 27.01 -10.94
CA ARG A 382 2.10 26.37 -9.86
C ARG A 382 1.92 24.88 -10.13
N ARG A 383 2.32 24.06 -9.16
CA ARG A 383 1.98 22.62 -9.12
C ARG A 383 0.65 22.43 -8.40
N VAL A 384 -0.16 21.52 -8.90
CA VAL A 384 -1.42 21.09 -8.30
C VAL A 384 -1.34 19.58 -8.10
N ILE A 385 -1.23 19.16 -6.85
CA ILE A 385 -1.13 17.76 -6.44
C ILE A 385 -2.53 17.30 -6.04
N LEU A 386 -3.11 16.41 -6.83
CA LEU A 386 -4.41 15.80 -6.58
C LEU A 386 -4.21 14.45 -5.89
N SER A 387 -4.75 14.28 -4.70
CA SER A 387 -4.53 13.08 -3.89
C SER A 387 -5.78 12.64 -3.13
N ASP A 388 -5.78 11.39 -2.69
CA ASP A 388 -6.73 10.81 -1.75
C ASP A 388 -6.07 10.69 -0.36
N CYS A 389 -6.41 9.68 0.43
CA CYS A 389 -5.75 9.44 1.72
C CYS A 389 -4.24 9.18 1.58
N LEU A 390 -3.72 8.77 0.40
CA LEU A 390 -2.29 8.55 0.22
C LEU A 390 -1.47 9.82 0.45
N GLY A 391 -2.03 11.00 0.14
CA GLY A 391 -1.39 12.29 0.39
C GLY A 391 -1.21 12.62 1.88
N GLU A 392 -1.84 11.85 2.75
CA GLU A 392 -1.65 11.92 4.20
C GLU A 392 -0.41 11.14 4.67
N ALA A 393 0.22 10.33 3.82
CA ALA A 393 1.45 9.61 4.13
C ALA A 393 2.71 10.49 4.04
N SER A 394 3.86 9.95 4.42
CA SER A 394 5.13 10.67 4.50
C SER A 394 5.85 10.90 3.16
N PHE A 395 5.17 11.57 2.23
CA PHE A 395 5.80 12.14 1.02
C PHE A 395 6.52 13.45 1.34
N SER A 396 7.76 13.59 0.85
CA SER A 396 8.63 14.76 1.06
C SER A 396 8.35 15.86 0.03
N LEU A 397 7.12 16.33 -0.05
CA LEU A 397 6.70 17.39 -0.97
C LEU A 397 7.11 18.75 -0.41
N SER A 398 7.68 19.63 -1.22
CA SER A 398 8.06 21.00 -0.81
C SER A 398 7.17 22.06 -1.46
N GLY A 399 6.98 23.21 -0.81
CA GLY A 399 6.36 24.39 -1.40
C GLY A 399 4.83 24.37 -1.45
N VAL A 400 4.18 23.44 -0.76
CA VAL A 400 2.71 23.39 -0.66
C VAL A 400 2.25 24.53 0.24
N ARG A 401 1.58 25.53 -0.35
CA ARG A 401 1.06 26.68 0.39
C ARG A 401 -0.44 26.59 0.64
N TYR A 402 -1.16 25.90 -0.24
CA TYR A 402 -2.61 25.78 -0.16
C TYR A 402 -3.02 24.32 -0.09
N VAL A 403 -3.83 23.99 0.90
CA VAL A 403 -4.52 22.70 0.98
C VAL A 403 -6.00 22.93 0.71
N ILE A 404 -6.60 22.12 -0.15
CA ILE A 404 -8.04 22.09 -0.40
C ILE A 404 -8.54 20.72 0.03
N ASP A 405 -9.36 20.67 1.07
CA ASP A 405 -9.86 19.43 1.65
C ASP A 405 -11.37 19.30 1.42
N THR A 406 -11.77 18.27 0.68
CA THR A 406 -13.20 17.95 0.46
C THR A 406 -13.85 17.30 1.68
N GLY A 407 -13.07 16.77 2.63
CA GLY A 407 -13.57 16.19 3.88
C GLY A 407 -14.22 14.83 3.74
N MET A 408 -14.13 14.20 2.56
CA MET A 408 -14.75 12.91 2.25
C MET A 408 -13.71 11.87 1.86
N GLN A 409 -14.04 10.60 2.07
CA GLN A 409 -13.27 9.44 1.61
C GLN A 409 -14.22 8.32 1.17
N LEU A 410 -13.89 7.66 0.08
CA LEU A 410 -14.55 6.42 -0.36
C LEU A 410 -13.74 5.24 0.17
N LYS A 411 -14.32 4.46 1.08
CA LYS A 411 -13.68 3.28 1.68
C LYS A 411 -14.43 2.01 1.34
N ASN A 412 -13.71 0.92 1.12
CA ASN A 412 -14.28 -0.43 1.12
C ASN A 412 -14.33 -0.93 2.57
N VAL A 413 -15.53 -1.29 3.04
CA VAL A 413 -15.76 -1.86 4.37
C VAL A 413 -16.27 -3.28 4.21
N TYR A 414 -15.54 -4.24 4.74
CA TYR A 414 -15.91 -5.64 4.74
C TYR A 414 -17.03 -5.90 5.74
N SER A 415 -18.08 -6.58 5.29
CA SER A 415 -19.16 -7.02 6.17
C SER A 415 -19.15 -8.55 6.28
N PRO A 416 -18.87 -9.10 7.48
CA PRO A 416 -18.84 -10.55 7.70
C PRO A 416 -20.15 -11.26 7.32
N GLN A 417 -21.30 -10.61 7.55
CA GLN A 417 -22.63 -11.20 7.30
C GLN A 417 -22.90 -11.50 5.82
N ILE A 418 -22.34 -10.68 4.94
CA ILE A 418 -22.50 -10.80 3.48
C ILE A 418 -21.21 -11.25 2.79
N ARG A 419 -20.14 -11.52 3.55
CA ARG A 419 -18.77 -11.87 3.10
C ARG A 419 -18.32 -11.10 1.86
N ALA A 420 -18.58 -9.80 1.86
CA ALA A 420 -18.29 -8.92 0.74
C ALA A 420 -17.99 -7.50 1.24
N ASP A 421 -17.24 -6.79 0.41
CA ASP A 421 -16.96 -5.39 0.64
C ASP A 421 -18.15 -4.52 0.25
N SER A 422 -18.35 -3.44 0.99
CA SER A 422 -19.28 -2.37 0.66
C SER A 422 -18.50 -1.08 0.45
N GLN A 423 -18.75 -0.40 -0.67
CA GLN A 423 -18.25 0.95 -0.91
C GLN A 423 -19.07 1.94 -0.09
N VAL A 424 -18.41 2.62 0.83
CA VAL A 424 -19.04 3.61 1.70
C VAL A 424 -18.32 4.94 1.51
N LEU A 425 -19.03 5.91 0.95
CA LEU A 425 -18.60 7.30 0.94
C LEU A 425 -18.96 7.92 2.29
N ARG A 426 -17.97 8.40 3.04
CA ARG A 426 -18.16 8.97 4.37
C ARG A 426 -17.24 10.15 4.65
N PRO A 427 -17.56 11.01 5.64
CA PRO A 427 -16.62 12.00 6.13
C PRO A 427 -15.32 11.36 6.64
N ILE A 428 -14.23 12.09 6.52
CA ILE A 428 -12.97 11.77 7.21
C ILE A 428 -13.08 12.04 8.70
N SER A 429 -12.10 11.59 9.49
CA SER A 429 -11.99 11.98 10.90
C SER A 429 -11.43 13.40 11.08
N ARG A 430 -11.68 14.00 12.25
CA ARG A 430 -11.10 15.30 12.65
C ARG A 430 -9.58 15.25 12.58
N HIS A 431 -9.00 14.17 13.08
CA HIS A 431 -7.58 13.92 13.01
C HIS A 431 -7.03 13.92 11.57
N GLN A 432 -7.70 13.24 10.62
CA GLN A 432 -7.33 13.29 9.21
C GLN A 432 -7.38 14.72 8.64
N ALA A 433 -8.45 15.46 8.94
CA ALA A 433 -8.60 16.84 8.49
C ALA A 433 -7.46 17.75 9.01
N ASP A 434 -6.95 17.47 10.21
CA ASP A 434 -5.83 18.19 10.81
C ASP A 434 -4.49 17.77 10.19
N MET A 435 -4.30 16.48 9.89
CA MET A 435 -3.14 15.97 9.15
C MET A 435 -3.04 16.54 7.73
N ARG A 436 -4.18 16.66 7.03
CA ARG A 436 -4.26 17.32 5.71
C ARG A 436 -3.86 18.79 5.81
N MET A 437 -4.34 19.50 6.83
CA MET A 437 -3.98 20.90 7.07
C MET A 437 -2.47 21.08 7.31
N GLN A 438 -1.83 20.14 8.00
CA GLN A 438 -0.38 20.12 8.26
C GLN A 438 0.47 19.89 7.01
N ARG A 439 -0.12 19.60 5.84
CA ARG A 439 0.62 19.50 4.56
C ARG A 439 1.04 20.85 4.00
N VAL A 440 0.55 21.95 4.58
CA VAL A 440 1.07 23.29 4.29
C VAL A 440 2.50 23.41 4.84
N ASN A 441 3.47 23.60 3.96
CA ASN A 441 4.90 23.64 4.28
C ASN A 441 5.69 24.70 3.48
N SER A 442 5.04 25.83 3.20
CA SER A 442 5.62 26.96 2.47
C SER A 442 6.32 27.96 3.41
N ASP A 443 7.34 28.66 2.93
CA ASP A 443 7.94 29.81 3.65
C ASP A 443 7.00 31.04 3.71
N LEU A 444 5.93 31.03 2.94
CA LEU A 444 4.88 32.05 2.96
C LEU A 444 3.67 31.57 3.78
N PRO A 445 2.91 32.48 4.42
CA PRO A 445 1.67 32.12 5.09
C PRO A 445 0.73 31.36 4.16
N GLY A 446 0.39 30.14 4.55
CA GLY A 446 -0.48 29.24 3.81
C GLY A 446 -1.89 29.13 4.37
N MET A 447 -2.77 28.48 3.61
CA MET A 447 -4.18 28.33 3.95
C MET A 447 -4.67 26.90 3.72
N CYS A 448 -5.56 26.43 4.60
CA CYS A 448 -6.32 25.20 4.40
C CYS A 448 -7.78 25.55 4.16
N PHE A 449 -8.29 25.21 2.98
CA PHE A 449 -9.69 25.38 2.61
C PHE A 449 -10.45 24.08 2.83
N ARG A 450 -11.26 24.04 3.88
CA ARG A 450 -12.17 22.92 4.18
C ARG A 450 -13.48 23.15 3.45
N LEU A 451 -13.78 22.36 2.43
CA LEU A 451 -14.98 22.49 1.58
C LEU A 451 -16.22 21.85 2.22
N TYR A 452 -16.41 22.13 3.51
CA TYR A 452 -17.51 21.67 4.32
C TYR A 452 -17.75 22.67 5.47
N PRO A 453 -18.98 22.72 6.04
CA PRO A 453 -19.27 23.62 7.14
C PRO A 453 -18.50 23.22 8.42
N GLN A 454 -18.17 24.20 9.25
CA GLN A 454 -17.48 23.98 10.53
C GLN A 454 -18.24 23.02 11.45
N ALA A 455 -19.58 23.04 11.42
CA ALA A 455 -20.42 22.11 12.17
C ALA A 455 -20.17 20.63 11.80
N LEU A 456 -19.85 20.33 10.52
CA LEU A 456 -19.49 18.97 10.13
C LEU A 456 -18.18 18.54 10.81
N TYR A 457 -17.18 19.42 10.87
CA TYR A 457 -15.92 19.13 11.57
C TYR A 457 -16.12 18.97 13.08
N GLU A 458 -16.90 19.84 13.72
CA GLU A 458 -17.04 19.83 15.18
C GLU A 458 -17.93 18.70 15.71
N GLU A 459 -19.02 18.39 15.01
CA GLU A 459 -20.07 17.49 15.50
C GLU A 459 -20.30 16.25 14.62
N GLY A 460 -19.94 16.32 13.33
CA GLY A 460 -20.27 15.28 12.34
C GLY A 460 -19.11 14.36 11.94
N MET A 461 -17.87 14.70 12.28
CA MET A 461 -16.67 13.89 12.02
C MET A 461 -16.26 13.13 13.29
N ALA A 462 -15.89 11.86 13.13
CA ALA A 462 -15.29 11.08 14.21
C ALA A 462 -13.91 11.65 14.60
N ASP A 463 -13.46 11.41 15.82
CA ASP A 463 -12.20 11.99 16.32
C ASP A 463 -10.98 11.45 15.60
N ALA A 464 -10.91 10.12 15.47
CA ALA A 464 -9.82 9.39 14.83
C ALA A 464 -10.37 8.40 13.81
N ARG A 465 -9.47 7.81 13.03
CA ARG A 465 -9.80 6.78 12.05
C ARG A 465 -10.27 5.50 12.74
N THR A 466 -11.20 4.81 12.09
CA THR A 466 -11.55 3.43 12.48
C THR A 466 -10.42 2.48 12.06
N PRO A 467 -9.89 1.66 12.98
CA PRO A 467 -8.81 0.71 12.69
C PRO A 467 -9.20 -0.31 11.61
N GLY A 468 -8.23 -0.71 10.79
CA GLY A 468 -8.43 -1.69 9.71
C GLY A 468 -8.96 -3.03 10.23
N VAL A 469 -8.51 -3.47 11.41
CA VAL A 469 -8.96 -4.71 12.06
C VAL A 469 -10.47 -4.79 12.35
N MET A 470 -11.18 -3.65 12.29
CA MET A 470 -12.63 -3.60 12.45
C MET A 470 -13.40 -3.57 11.12
N GLU A 471 -12.75 -3.22 10.01
CA GLU A 471 -13.42 -2.90 8.74
C GLU A 471 -12.92 -3.72 7.55
N GLU A 472 -11.89 -4.55 7.71
CA GLU A 472 -11.28 -5.34 6.64
C GLU A 472 -11.53 -6.85 6.81
N ASN A 473 -11.33 -7.61 5.73
CA ASN A 473 -11.39 -9.07 5.77
C ASN A 473 -10.16 -9.62 6.51
N LEU A 474 -10.40 -10.43 7.54
CA LEU A 474 -9.35 -10.96 8.42
C LEU A 474 -8.86 -12.36 8.03
N SER A 475 -9.34 -12.96 6.94
CA SER A 475 -8.97 -14.34 6.55
C SER A 475 -7.46 -14.52 6.36
N HIS A 476 -6.79 -13.57 5.68
CA HIS A 476 -5.34 -13.61 5.53
C HIS A 476 -4.61 -13.43 6.88
N LEU A 477 -5.12 -12.54 7.75
CA LEU A 477 -4.57 -12.35 9.10
C LEU A 477 -4.67 -13.64 9.93
N VAL A 478 -5.85 -14.27 9.94
CA VAL A 478 -6.07 -15.51 10.71
C VAL A 478 -5.15 -16.62 10.20
N LEU A 479 -4.97 -16.74 8.88
CA LEU A 479 -4.03 -17.70 8.29
C LEU A 479 -2.59 -17.44 8.76
N LEU A 480 -2.15 -16.18 8.74
CA LEU A 480 -0.83 -15.75 9.24
C LEU A 480 -0.64 -16.10 10.73
N LEU A 481 -1.60 -15.73 11.58
CA LEU A 481 -1.50 -15.98 13.03
C LEU A 481 -1.47 -17.48 13.33
N LYS A 482 -2.26 -18.29 12.63
CA LYS A 482 -2.20 -19.75 12.73
C LYS A 482 -0.84 -20.31 12.25
N ARG A 483 -0.23 -19.70 11.24
CA ARG A 483 1.12 -20.08 10.76
C ARG A 483 2.21 -19.79 11.80
N LEU A 484 2.01 -18.76 12.62
CA LEU A 484 2.87 -18.42 13.77
C LEU A 484 2.56 -19.25 15.03
N ASP A 485 1.74 -20.30 14.93
CA ASP A 485 1.31 -21.17 16.04
C ASP A 485 0.53 -20.43 17.14
N ILE A 486 -0.14 -19.33 16.78
CA ILE A 486 -1.05 -18.60 17.69
C ILE A 486 -2.43 -19.25 17.58
N ALA A 487 -2.68 -20.23 18.45
CA ALA A 487 -3.91 -21.02 18.42
C ALA A 487 -5.16 -20.22 18.81
N ASP A 488 -5.06 -19.41 19.87
CA ASP A 488 -6.12 -18.54 20.37
C ASP A 488 -5.81 -17.08 19.99
N MET A 489 -6.61 -16.53 19.09
CA MET A 489 -6.46 -15.15 18.61
C MET A 489 -6.62 -14.11 19.74
N GLY A 490 -7.25 -14.49 20.85
CA GLY A 490 -7.31 -13.66 22.06
C GLY A 490 -5.97 -13.48 22.78
N GLN A 491 -4.95 -14.30 22.46
CA GLN A 491 -3.59 -14.16 22.98
C GLN A 491 -2.82 -13.04 22.27
N CYS A 492 -3.14 -12.76 21.01
CA CYS A 492 -2.54 -11.65 20.27
C CYS A 492 -3.01 -10.32 20.87
N LYS A 493 -2.05 -9.44 21.18
CA LYS A 493 -2.31 -8.12 21.77
C LYS A 493 -2.64 -7.13 20.66
N PHE A 494 -3.93 -6.86 20.46
CA PHE A 494 -4.37 -5.78 19.58
C PHE A 494 -4.57 -4.49 20.37
N LEU A 495 -4.22 -3.35 19.76
CA LEU A 495 -4.58 -2.02 20.28
C LEU A 495 -6.11 -1.88 20.34
N ASP A 496 -6.80 -2.28 19.27
CA ASP A 496 -8.25 -2.47 19.24
C ASP A 496 -8.58 -3.89 18.77
N ARG A 497 -9.38 -4.64 19.55
CA ARG A 497 -9.69 -6.03 19.20
C ARG A 497 -10.66 -6.12 18.03
N PRO A 498 -10.44 -7.04 17.07
CA PRO A 498 -11.43 -7.34 16.05
C PRO A 498 -12.76 -7.81 16.63
N ALA A 499 -13.86 -7.58 15.89
CA ALA A 499 -15.16 -8.13 16.26
C ALA A 499 -15.12 -9.67 16.26
N PRO A 500 -15.68 -10.36 17.26
CA PRO A 500 -15.71 -11.82 17.29
C PRO A 500 -16.35 -12.43 16.05
N GLU A 501 -17.39 -11.80 15.51
CA GLU A 501 -18.06 -12.21 14.27
C GLU A 501 -17.10 -12.20 13.07
N ALA A 502 -16.24 -11.20 12.95
CA ALA A 502 -15.25 -11.12 11.87
C ALA A 502 -14.19 -12.23 11.97
N LEU A 503 -13.72 -12.53 13.19
CA LEU A 503 -12.77 -13.63 13.42
C LEU A 503 -13.40 -15.00 13.16
N MET A 504 -14.64 -15.23 13.63
CA MET A 504 -15.37 -16.46 13.35
C MET A 504 -15.61 -16.64 11.85
N GLN A 505 -15.95 -15.55 11.14
CA GLN A 505 -16.16 -15.62 9.70
C GLN A 505 -14.87 -15.96 8.94
N ALA A 506 -13.73 -15.37 9.34
CA ALA A 506 -12.43 -15.69 8.79
C ALA A 506 -12.02 -17.16 9.03
N LEU A 507 -12.27 -17.68 10.23
CA LEU A 507 -12.03 -19.10 10.55
C LEU A 507 -12.92 -20.02 9.70
N GLU A 508 -14.20 -19.68 9.54
CA GLU A 508 -15.14 -20.46 8.73
C GLU A 508 -14.75 -20.45 7.24
N ASP A 509 -14.29 -19.31 6.71
CA ASP A 509 -13.81 -19.22 5.32
C ASP A 509 -12.56 -20.09 5.11
N LEU A 510 -11.62 -20.11 6.06
CA LEU A 510 -10.43 -20.95 6.00
C LEU A 510 -10.75 -22.45 6.17
N ASP A 511 -11.69 -22.78 7.04
CA ASP A 511 -12.23 -24.14 7.20
C ASP A 511 -12.84 -24.65 5.89
N TYR A 512 -13.70 -23.84 5.25
CA TYR A 512 -14.27 -24.17 3.94
C TYR A 512 -13.22 -24.41 2.86
N LEU A 513 -12.10 -23.68 2.88
CA LEU A 513 -10.98 -23.87 1.95
C LEU A 513 -10.12 -25.11 2.28
N ALA A 514 -10.45 -25.82 3.36
CA ALA A 514 -9.66 -26.88 3.98
C ALA A 514 -8.25 -26.42 4.38
N ALA A 515 -8.09 -25.14 4.71
CA ALA A 515 -6.85 -24.60 5.27
C ALA A 515 -6.70 -24.96 6.76
N LEU A 516 -7.82 -25.27 7.42
CA LEU A 516 -7.87 -25.74 8.79
C LEU A 516 -8.26 -27.23 8.83
N ASP A 517 -7.83 -27.94 9.88
CA ASP A 517 -8.31 -29.28 10.21
C ASP A 517 -9.53 -29.24 11.16
N ASP A 518 -10.09 -30.40 11.49
CA ASP A 518 -11.27 -30.53 12.37
C ASP A 518 -11.05 -29.96 13.79
N ASP A 519 -9.79 -29.82 14.22
CA ASP A 519 -9.40 -29.24 15.51
C ASP A 519 -9.13 -27.71 15.41
N GLY A 520 -9.20 -27.13 14.20
CA GLY A 520 -8.95 -25.72 13.93
C GLY A 520 -7.47 -25.33 13.86
N ASN A 521 -6.57 -26.29 13.67
CA ASN A 521 -5.15 -26.07 13.39
C ASN A 521 -4.90 -25.98 11.88
N LEU A 522 -3.71 -25.54 11.46
CA LEU A 522 -3.39 -25.55 10.03
C LEU A 522 -3.29 -26.97 9.48
N SER A 523 -4.02 -27.22 8.40
CA SER A 523 -3.85 -28.42 7.59
C SER A 523 -2.58 -28.32 6.72
N GLU A 524 -2.20 -29.41 6.05
CA GLU A 524 -1.12 -29.40 5.05
C GLU A 524 -1.40 -28.39 3.92
N VAL A 525 -2.66 -28.30 3.48
CA VAL A 525 -3.08 -27.30 2.49
C VAL A 525 -2.97 -25.89 3.07
N GLY A 526 -3.35 -25.67 4.33
CA GLY A 526 -3.22 -24.38 5.01
C GLY A 526 -1.76 -23.92 5.12
N ILE A 527 -0.85 -24.85 5.42
CA ILE A 527 0.60 -24.59 5.44
C ILE A 527 1.08 -24.12 4.05
N ILE A 528 0.73 -24.85 2.99
CA ILE A 528 1.11 -24.49 1.61
C ILE A 528 0.48 -23.14 1.22
N MET A 529 -0.79 -22.92 1.56
CA MET A 529 -1.48 -21.65 1.29
C MET A 529 -0.77 -20.47 1.94
N SER A 530 -0.29 -20.60 3.18
CA SER A 530 0.39 -19.52 3.91
C SER A 530 1.73 -19.09 3.30
N GLU A 531 2.36 -19.93 2.48
CA GLU A 531 3.62 -19.60 1.79
C GLU A 531 3.40 -18.75 0.52
N LEU A 532 2.20 -18.84 -0.06
CA LEU A 532 1.83 -18.12 -1.28
C LEU A 532 1.38 -16.69 -0.94
N PRO A 533 1.93 -15.65 -1.59
CA PRO A 533 1.54 -14.26 -1.36
C PRO A 533 0.23 -13.92 -2.10
N LEU A 534 -0.83 -14.66 -1.79
CA LEU A 534 -2.12 -14.57 -2.45
C LEU A 534 -3.24 -14.63 -1.41
N GLU A 535 -4.39 -14.04 -1.76
CA GLU A 535 -5.61 -14.23 -1.00
C GLU A 535 -5.96 -15.73 -0.87
N PRO A 536 -6.45 -16.21 0.29
CA PRO A 536 -6.66 -17.64 0.53
C PRO A 536 -7.47 -18.37 -0.55
N PRO A 537 -8.57 -17.82 -1.10
CA PRO A 537 -9.28 -18.43 -2.23
C PRO A 537 -8.42 -18.63 -3.49
N LEU A 538 -7.58 -17.65 -3.82
CA LEU A 538 -6.72 -17.69 -5.00
C LEU A 538 -5.54 -18.64 -4.80
N ALA A 539 -4.96 -18.66 -3.59
CA ALA A 539 -3.95 -19.65 -3.20
C ALA A 539 -4.51 -21.08 -3.32
N LYS A 540 -5.73 -21.33 -2.82
CA LYS A 540 -6.41 -22.63 -2.94
C LYS A 540 -6.65 -23.03 -4.40
N ALA A 541 -7.09 -22.10 -5.25
CA ALA A 541 -7.29 -22.36 -6.68
C ALA A 541 -5.96 -22.70 -7.38
N LEU A 542 -4.86 -22.03 -7.03
CA LEU A 542 -3.54 -22.31 -7.59
C LEU A 542 -3.01 -23.68 -7.15
N ILE A 543 -3.22 -24.07 -5.88
CA ILE A 543 -2.88 -25.41 -5.39
C ILE A 543 -3.71 -26.47 -6.10
N ALA A 544 -5.02 -26.27 -6.25
CA ALA A 544 -5.90 -27.20 -6.96
C ALA A 544 -5.52 -27.34 -8.46
N ALA A 545 -4.91 -26.31 -9.06
CA ALA A 545 -4.44 -26.38 -10.45
C ALA A 545 -3.38 -27.47 -10.67
N CYS A 546 -2.64 -27.87 -9.62
CA CYS A 546 -1.71 -28.99 -9.64
C CYS A 546 -2.42 -30.33 -9.89
N GLU A 547 -3.63 -30.51 -9.36
CA GLU A 547 -4.43 -31.73 -9.54
C GLU A 547 -5.12 -31.79 -10.91
N PHE A 548 -5.44 -30.62 -11.47
CA PHE A 548 -6.13 -30.51 -12.77
C PHE A 548 -5.19 -30.23 -13.95
N ASP A 549 -3.88 -30.30 -13.78
CA ASP A 549 -2.87 -30.09 -14.82
C ASP A 549 -2.99 -28.73 -15.56
N CYS A 550 -3.39 -27.65 -14.88
CA CYS A 550 -3.55 -26.31 -15.47
C CYS A 550 -2.79 -25.20 -14.71
N VAL A 551 -1.65 -25.55 -14.11
CA VAL A 551 -0.84 -24.65 -13.27
C VAL A 551 -0.34 -23.44 -14.04
N SER A 552 0.18 -23.63 -15.26
CA SER A 552 0.71 -22.51 -16.07
C SER A 552 -0.34 -21.43 -16.37
N GLU A 553 -1.59 -21.86 -16.62
CA GLU A 553 -2.71 -20.95 -16.84
C GLU A 553 -3.19 -20.28 -15.56
N LEU A 554 -3.29 -21.03 -14.45
CA LEU A 554 -3.69 -20.46 -13.16
C LEU A 554 -2.65 -19.52 -12.57
N LEU A 555 -1.36 -19.75 -12.79
CA LEU A 555 -0.30 -18.78 -12.48
C LEU A 555 -0.53 -17.45 -13.19
N THR A 556 -0.87 -17.51 -14.47
CA THR A 556 -1.19 -16.32 -15.27
C THR A 556 -2.44 -15.61 -14.75
N ILE A 557 -3.51 -16.36 -14.45
CA ILE A 557 -4.73 -15.79 -13.86
C ILE A 557 -4.42 -15.15 -12.50
N ALA A 558 -3.71 -15.83 -11.62
CA ALA A 558 -3.38 -15.35 -10.29
C ALA A 558 -2.56 -14.05 -10.36
N ALA A 559 -1.57 -13.99 -11.25
CA ALA A 559 -0.78 -12.79 -11.45
C ALA A 559 -1.60 -11.62 -12.01
N MET A 560 -2.47 -11.87 -12.99
CA MET A 560 -3.34 -10.85 -13.59
C MET A 560 -4.44 -10.34 -12.62
N LEU A 561 -4.85 -11.15 -11.65
CA LEU A 561 -5.81 -10.78 -10.61
C LEU A 561 -5.16 -10.05 -9.43
N THR A 562 -3.89 -10.37 -9.14
CA THR A 562 -3.13 -9.73 -8.04
C THR A 562 -2.60 -8.35 -8.49
N ALA A 563 -2.21 -8.21 -9.76
CA ALA A 563 -1.85 -6.92 -10.32
C ALA A 563 -3.07 -5.97 -10.41
N PRO A 564 -2.85 -4.64 -10.40
CA PRO A 564 -3.93 -3.68 -10.63
C PRO A 564 -4.69 -3.95 -11.94
N PRO A 565 -5.98 -3.57 -12.05
CA PRO A 565 -6.77 -3.82 -13.24
C PRO A 565 -6.08 -3.32 -14.52
N CYS A 566 -5.82 -4.24 -15.46
CA CYS A 566 -5.10 -3.90 -16.69
C CYS A 566 -6.00 -3.21 -17.74
N ILE A 567 -7.32 -3.30 -17.62
CA ILE A 567 -8.27 -2.70 -18.58
C ILE A 567 -8.58 -1.27 -18.16
N VAL A 568 -8.21 -0.30 -18.99
CA VAL A 568 -8.38 1.14 -18.71
C VAL A 568 -9.77 1.62 -19.14
N THR A 569 -10.39 2.59 -18.48
CA THR A 569 -11.61 3.21 -19.04
C THR A 569 -11.23 4.16 -20.17
N PRO A 570 -11.66 3.94 -21.43
CA PRO A 570 -11.31 4.84 -22.52
C PRO A 570 -12.06 6.19 -22.39
N PRO A 571 -11.49 7.30 -22.87
CA PRO A 571 -12.23 8.55 -23.03
C PRO A 571 -13.43 8.36 -23.95
N SER A 572 -14.52 9.10 -23.74
CA SER A 572 -15.78 8.92 -24.48
C SER A 572 -15.63 8.98 -26.01
N GLN A 573 -14.66 9.74 -26.52
CA GLN A 573 -14.39 9.87 -27.96
C GLN A 573 -13.73 8.62 -28.57
N ARG A 574 -13.13 7.75 -27.75
CA ARG A 574 -12.38 6.57 -28.18
C ARG A 574 -13.01 5.24 -27.76
N GLU A 575 -14.22 5.26 -27.21
CA GLU A 575 -14.93 4.06 -26.75
C GLU A 575 -15.11 3.01 -27.85
N GLU A 576 -15.49 3.40 -29.06
CA GLU A 576 -15.70 2.46 -30.18
C GLU A 576 -14.40 1.82 -30.66
N ALA A 577 -13.32 2.62 -30.72
CA ALA A 577 -11.98 2.13 -31.03
C ALA A 577 -11.53 1.13 -29.96
N ALA A 578 -11.66 1.47 -28.68
CA ALA A 578 -11.32 0.62 -27.56
C ALA A 578 -12.11 -0.71 -27.58
N ALA A 579 -13.41 -0.64 -27.84
CA ALA A 579 -14.24 -1.83 -27.98
C ALA A 579 -13.77 -2.73 -29.14
N THR A 580 -13.34 -2.14 -30.26
CA THR A 580 -12.86 -2.90 -31.42
C THR A 580 -11.53 -3.61 -31.14
N HIS A 581 -10.57 -2.90 -30.54
CA HIS A 581 -9.30 -3.50 -30.13
C HIS A 581 -9.49 -4.58 -29.07
N ARG A 582 -10.30 -4.34 -28.03
CA ARG A 582 -10.52 -5.32 -26.96
C ARG A 582 -11.17 -6.60 -27.44
N ARG A 583 -12.08 -6.53 -28.41
CA ARG A 583 -12.80 -7.71 -28.94
C ARG A 583 -11.88 -8.82 -29.42
N THR A 584 -10.69 -8.49 -29.91
CA THR A 584 -9.72 -9.50 -30.39
C THR A 584 -9.08 -10.29 -29.24
N LEU A 585 -9.12 -9.75 -28.02
CA LEU A 585 -8.53 -10.34 -26.81
C LEU A 585 -9.56 -11.13 -25.98
N LEU A 586 -10.86 -10.91 -26.20
CA LEU A 586 -11.93 -11.53 -25.41
C LEU A 586 -12.00 -13.04 -25.65
N HIS A 587 -12.11 -13.80 -24.56
CA HIS A 587 -12.37 -15.23 -24.61
C HIS A 587 -13.89 -15.53 -24.51
N ASN A 588 -14.32 -16.67 -25.06
CA ASN A 588 -15.74 -17.01 -25.13
C ASN A 588 -16.29 -17.53 -23.80
N GLU A 589 -15.45 -18.25 -23.07
CA GLU A 589 -15.76 -18.92 -21.80
C GLU A 589 -15.66 -18.01 -20.56
N GLY A 590 -15.32 -16.73 -20.74
CA GLY A 590 -15.35 -15.73 -19.67
C GLY A 590 -14.09 -14.88 -19.50
N ASP A 591 -14.13 -14.09 -18.44
CA ASP A 591 -13.15 -13.03 -18.16
C ASP A 591 -11.82 -13.60 -17.64
N HIS A 592 -11.83 -14.67 -16.84
CA HIS A 592 -10.59 -15.31 -16.38
C HIS A 592 -9.72 -15.79 -17.56
N LEU A 593 -10.35 -16.39 -18.58
CA LEU A 593 -9.65 -16.84 -19.78
C LEU A 593 -9.28 -15.66 -20.69
N THR A 594 -10.04 -14.57 -20.62
CA THR A 594 -9.68 -13.30 -21.28
C THR A 594 -8.39 -12.72 -20.70
N LEU A 595 -8.17 -12.82 -19.38
CA LEU A 595 -6.91 -12.38 -18.76
C LEU A 595 -5.71 -13.18 -19.29
N ILE A 596 -5.85 -14.49 -19.49
CA ILE A 596 -4.82 -15.31 -20.13
C ILE A 596 -4.53 -14.83 -21.56
N ASN A 597 -5.57 -14.57 -22.37
CA ASN A 597 -5.40 -14.04 -23.72
C ASN A 597 -4.63 -12.70 -23.72
N ILE A 598 -5.01 -11.78 -22.82
CA ILE A 598 -4.35 -10.47 -22.70
C ILE A 598 -2.87 -10.66 -22.36
N TYR A 599 -2.56 -11.46 -21.33
CA TYR A 599 -1.20 -11.72 -20.90
C TYR A 599 -0.36 -12.38 -22.01
N ASN A 600 -0.86 -13.46 -22.61
CA ASN A 600 -0.14 -14.17 -23.68
C ASN A 600 0.11 -13.27 -24.89
N THR A 601 -0.88 -12.45 -25.27
CA THR A 601 -0.72 -11.53 -26.40
C THR A 601 0.28 -10.42 -26.06
N TYR A 602 0.28 -9.91 -24.82
CA TYR A 602 1.27 -8.93 -24.36
C TYR A 602 2.70 -9.47 -24.44
N VAL A 603 2.94 -10.67 -23.90
CA VAL A 603 4.25 -11.33 -23.95
C VAL A 603 4.66 -11.64 -25.41
N GLN A 604 3.74 -12.07 -26.26
CA GLN A 604 4.00 -12.30 -27.69
C GLN A 604 4.37 -11.02 -28.45
N ASN A 605 3.92 -9.85 -27.99
CA ASN A 605 4.30 -8.55 -28.53
C ASN A 605 5.55 -7.97 -27.82
N ASN A 606 6.37 -8.83 -27.21
CA ASN A 606 7.62 -8.46 -26.52
C ASN A 606 7.43 -7.40 -25.43
N GLU A 607 6.31 -7.48 -24.69
CA GLU A 607 6.04 -6.61 -23.55
C GLU A 607 5.96 -5.11 -23.92
N ASP A 608 5.57 -4.80 -25.17
CA ASP A 608 5.55 -3.45 -25.72
C ASP A 608 4.47 -2.53 -25.10
N ASP A 609 4.92 -1.43 -24.47
CA ASP A 609 4.07 -0.37 -23.90
C ASP A 609 3.21 0.34 -24.95
N ALA A 610 3.70 0.48 -26.19
CA ALA A 610 2.95 1.12 -27.26
C ALA A 610 1.77 0.23 -27.72
N TRP A 611 1.97 -1.09 -27.74
CA TRP A 611 0.92 -2.07 -27.96
C TRP A 611 -0.16 -1.99 -26.86
N CYS A 612 0.23 -1.89 -25.58
CA CYS A 612 -0.70 -1.71 -24.47
C CYS A 612 -1.58 -0.47 -24.66
N THR A 613 -0.94 0.66 -24.97
CA THR A 613 -1.62 1.95 -25.19
C THR A 613 -2.62 1.87 -26.35
N THR A 614 -2.23 1.19 -27.45
CA THR A 614 -3.10 0.99 -28.62
C THR A 614 -4.32 0.12 -28.30
N ASN A 615 -4.16 -0.86 -27.42
CA ASN A 615 -5.24 -1.78 -27.01
C ASN A 615 -5.99 -1.30 -25.76
N PHE A 616 -5.72 -0.08 -25.27
CA PHE A 616 -6.34 0.50 -24.09
C PHE A 616 -6.15 -0.37 -22.83
N LEU A 617 -4.92 -0.84 -22.66
CA LEU A 617 -4.43 -1.60 -21.52
C LEU A 617 -3.40 -0.78 -20.75
N ASN A 618 -3.30 -1.02 -19.44
CA ASN A 618 -2.32 -0.38 -18.57
C ASN A 618 -0.98 -1.16 -18.66
N PRO A 619 0.09 -0.56 -19.23
CA PRO A 619 1.37 -1.24 -19.37
C PRO A 619 2.05 -1.53 -18.02
N ALA A 620 1.90 -0.64 -17.03
CA ALA A 620 2.48 -0.86 -15.70
C ALA A 620 1.86 -2.07 -14.98
N ALA A 621 0.53 -2.24 -15.10
CA ALA A 621 -0.17 -3.39 -14.56
C ALA A 621 0.30 -4.72 -15.19
N LEU A 622 0.49 -4.73 -16.51
CA LEU A 622 0.92 -5.94 -17.23
C LEU A 622 2.38 -6.31 -16.92
N ARG A 623 3.28 -5.33 -16.82
CA ARG A 623 4.66 -5.58 -16.36
C ARG A 623 4.68 -6.18 -14.96
N LEU A 624 3.89 -5.61 -14.04
CA LEU A 624 3.77 -6.14 -12.70
C LEU A 624 3.21 -7.58 -12.70
N ALA A 625 2.22 -7.88 -13.55
CA ALA A 625 1.72 -9.25 -13.69
C ALA A 625 2.81 -10.23 -14.18
N VAL A 626 3.75 -9.81 -15.05
CA VAL A 626 4.89 -10.65 -15.45
C VAL A 626 5.79 -10.96 -14.24
N VAL A 627 6.10 -9.95 -13.41
CA VAL A 627 6.89 -10.10 -12.19
C VAL A 627 6.20 -11.04 -11.21
N ILE A 628 4.93 -10.79 -10.88
CA ILE A 628 4.14 -11.62 -9.95
C ILE A 628 4.09 -13.07 -10.43
N ARG A 629 3.88 -13.30 -11.74
CA ARG A 629 3.83 -14.65 -12.29
C ARG A 629 5.15 -15.40 -12.11
N ALA A 630 6.28 -14.71 -12.27
CA ALA A 630 7.60 -15.29 -12.07
C ALA A 630 7.85 -15.62 -10.59
N GLU A 631 7.52 -14.70 -9.68
CA GLU A 631 7.65 -14.92 -8.24
C GLU A 631 6.78 -16.08 -7.74
N LEU A 632 5.51 -16.16 -8.18
CA LEU A 632 4.63 -17.27 -7.83
C LEU A 632 5.18 -18.61 -8.32
N LEU A 633 5.73 -18.64 -9.54
CA LEU A 633 6.37 -19.84 -10.07
C LEU A 633 7.59 -20.24 -9.24
N GLU A 634 8.43 -19.29 -8.84
CA GLU A 634 9.59 -19.54 -7.98
C GLU A 634 9.16 -20.08 -6.61
N VAL A 635 8.14 -19.49 -5.99
CA VAL A 635 7.59 -19.98 -4.72
C VAL A 635 7.09 -21.41 -4.88
N MET A 636 6.29 -21.71 -5.92
CA MET A 636 5.80 -23.07 -6.19
C MET A 636 6.94 -24.08 -6.37
N GLN A 637 8.00 -23.71 -7.08
CA GLN A 637 9.18 -24.57 -7.27
C GLN A 637 9.94 -24.77 -5.96
N ARG A 638 10.11 -23.72 -5.15
CA ARG A 638 10.77 -23.75 -3.84
C ARG A 638 10.07 -24.70 -2.86
N ILE A 639 8.74 -24.76 -2.89
CA ILE A 639 7.94 -25.66 -2.05
C ILE A 639 7.60 -27.00 -2.76
N GLU A 640 8.25 -27.27 -3.89
CA GLU A 640 8.17 -28.54 -4.64
C GLU A 640 6.77 -28.92 -5.17
N LEU A 641 5.90 -27.94 -5.46
CA LEU A 641 4.62 -28.20 -6.11
C LEU A 641 4.81 -28.54 -7.61
N PRO A 642 4.03 -29.49 -8.17
CA PRO A 642 4.15 -29.86 -9.57
C PRO A 642 3.65 -28.72 -10.47
N VAL A 643 4.41 -28.41 -11.51
CA VAL A 643 4.08 -27.36 -12.49
C VAL A 643 3.79 -28.00 -13.84
N SER A 644 2.54 -27.95 -14.30
CA SER A 644 2.14 -28.47 -15.60
C SER A 644 2.58 -27.53 -16.74
N PRO A 645 2.91 -28.06 -17.94
CA PRO A 645 3.22 -27.25 -19.10
C PRO A 645 1.98 -26.50 -19.62
N PRO A 646 2.15 -25.39 -20.35
CA PRO A 646 1.03 -24.65 -20.93
C PRO A 646 0.25 -25.50 -21.94
N ALA A 647 -1.06 -25.54 -21.78
CA ALA A 647 -2.01 -26.27 -22.62
C ALA A 647 -3.25 -25.43 -23.02
N PHE A 648 -3.20 -24.12 -22.76
CA PHE A 648 -4.28 -23.19 -23.05
C PHE A 648 -4.81 -23.28 -24.49
N GLY A 649 -6.14 -23.30 -24.62
CA GLY A 649 -6.86 -23.34 -25.89
C GLY A 649 -7.54 -24.67 -26.22
N CYS A 650 -7.23 -25.77 -25.52
CA CYS A 650 -8.02 -27.00 -25.62
C CYS A 650 -9.24 -26.98 -24.67
N GLN A 651 -10.30 -27.69 -25.06
CA GLN A 651 -11.55 -27.73 -24.29
C GLN A 651 -11.35 -28.37 -22.90
N ASP A 652 -10.51 -29.39 -22.82
CA ASP A 652 -10.20 -30.08 -21.56
C ASP A 652 -9.46 -29.14 -20.60
N ASN A 653 -8.45 -28.40 -21.07
CA ASN A 653 -7.74 -27.41 -20.25
C ASN A 653 -8.66 -26.27 -19.79
N CYS A 654 -9.55 -25.76 -20.65
CA CYS A 654 -10.56 -24.77 -20.24
C CYS A 654 -11.45 -25.31 -19.10
N THR A 655 -11.82 -26.59 -19.17
CA THR A 655 -12.61 -27.24 -18.13
C THR A 655 -11.79 -27.39 -16.84
N ASN A 656 -10.53 -27.80 -16.94
CA ASN A 656 -9.62 -27.93 -15.81
C ASN A 656 -9.37 -26.60 -15.09
N ILE A 657 -9.19 -25.50 -15.84
CA ILE A 657 -9.10 -24.14 -15.29
C ILE A 657 -10.35 -23.82 -14.47
N LYS A 658 -11.55 -24.11 -15.01
CA LYS A 658 -12.81 -23.88 -14.28
C LYS A 658 -12.89 -24.72 -13.01
N ARG A 659 -12.47 -25.99 -13.03
CA ARG A 659 -12.44 -26.85 -11.84
C ARG A 659 -11.49 -26.32 -10.76
N ALA A 660 -10.30 -25.87 -11.16
CA ALA A 660 -9.33 -25.24 -10.26
C ALA A 660 -9.91 -23.96 -9.64
N LEU A 661 -10.53 -23.08 -10.45
CA LEU A 661 -11.19 -21.86 -9.96
C LEU A 661 -12.34 -22.17 -9.00
N ILE A 662 -13.19 -23.16 -9.30
CA ILE A 662 -14.28 -23.57 -8.40
C ILE A 662 -13.73 -24.02 -7.05
N SER A 663 -12.59 -24.73 -7.02
CA SER A 663 -12.01 -25.25 -5.78
C SER A 663 -11.60 -24.15 -4.79
N GLY A 664 -11.25 -22.95 -5.28
CA GLY A 664 -10.95 -21.79 -4.43
C GLY A 664 -12.12 -20.80 -4.26
N PHE A 665 -12.94 -20.62 -5.29
CA PHE A 665 -13.95 -19.55 -5.37
C PHE A 665 -15.40 -20.06 -5.36
N PHE A 666 -15.67 -21.27 -4.86
CA PHE A 666 -17.03 -21.83 -4.80
C PHE A 666 -18.01 -20.97 -3.97
N LEU A 667 -17.52 -20.19 -3.00
CA LEU A 667 -18.36 -19.23 -2.26
C LEU A 667 -18.78 -18.02 -3.14
N LYS A 668 -18.12 -17.80 -4.28
CA LYS A 668 -18.34 -16.69 -5.21
C LYS A 668 -18.98 -17.16 -6.52
N VAL A 669 -20.18 -17.72 -6.40
CA VAL A 669 -21.00 -18.17 -7.54
C VAL A 669 -22.34 -17.43 -7.57
N ALA A 670 -22.78 -17.07 -8.77
CA ALA A 670 -24.05 -16.39 -9.00
C ALA A 670 -24.86 -17.08 -10.11
N HIS A 671 -26.19 -17.04 -9.97
CA HIS A 671 -27.14 -17.70 -10.86
C HIS A 671 -28.14 -16.69 -11.45
N ASP A 672 -28.27 -16.65 -12.77
CA ASP A 672 -29.28 -15.88 -13.49
C ASP A 672 -30.57 -16.71 -13.59
N VAL A 673 -31.57 -16.34 -12.80
CA VAL A 673 -32.81 -17.12 -12.63
C VAL A 673 -33.79 -16.90 -13.80
N ASP A 674 -33.80 -15.70 -14.39
CA ASP A 674 -34.79 -15.31 -15.41
C ASP A 674 -34.19 -15.07 -16.80
N GLY A 675 -32.87 -15.23 -16.95
CA GLY A 675 -32.16 -15.02 -18.22
C GLY A 675 -32.02 -13.55 -18.58
N SER A 676 -32.36 -12.63 -17.67
CA SER A 676 -32.28 -11.19 -17.89
C SER A 676 -30.87 -10.63 -17.70
N GLY A 677 -29.93 -11.45 -17.20
CA GLY A 677 -28.59 -11.03 -16.81
C GLY A 677 -28.53 -10.38 -15.43
N ASN A 678 -29.56 -10.58 -14.59
CA ASN A 678 -29.59 -10.21 -13.19
C ASN A 678 -29.23 -11.45 -12.35
N TYR A 679 -27.99 -11.49 -11.87
CA TYR A 679 -27.45 -12.66 -11.19
C TYR A 679 -27.72 -12.58 -9.69
N LEU A 680 -28.31 -13.64 -9.15
CA LEU A 680 -28.47 -13.85 -7.72
C LEU A 680 -27.20 -14.52 -7.17
N LEU A 681 -26.48 -13.86 -6.27
CA LEU A 681 -25.35 -14.43 -5.55
C LEU A 681 -25.85 -15.52 -4.59
N LEU A 682 -25.31 -16.74 -4.70
CA LEU A 682 -25.87 -17.89 -3.98
C LEU A 682 -25.70 -17.81 -2.46
N THR A 683 -24.57 -17.29 -2.00
CA THR A 683 -24.23 -17.27 -0.56
C THR A 683 -25.06 -16.24 0.22
N HIS A 684 -25.30 -15.05 -0.35
CA HIS A 684 -25.91 -13.93 0.38
C HIS A 684 -27.17 -13.33 -0.28
N ARG A 685 -27.63 -13.88 -1.40
CA ARG A 685 -28.87 -13.49 -2.11
C ARG A 685 -28.94 -12.03 -2.55
N HIS A 686 -27.78 -11.39 -2.72
CA HIS A 686 -27.71 -10.11 -3.40
C HIS A 686 -27.90 -10.30 -4.91
N VAL A 687 -28.46 -9.29 -5.57
CA VAL A 687 -28.58 -9.26 -7.03
C VAL A 687 -27.52 -8.33 -7.59
N ALA A 688 -26.79 -8.80 -8.59
CA ALA A 688 -25.75 -8.04 -9.27
C ALA A 688 -25.80 -8.29 -10.78
N GLN A 689 -25.18 -7.38 -11.52
CA GLN A 689 -25.02 -7.52 -12.96
C GLN A 689 -23.57 -7.78 -13.35
N LEU A 690 -23.35 -8.33 -14.55
CA LEU A 690 -21.99 -8.41 -15.08
C LEU A 690 -21.41 -7.00 -15.26
N HIS A 691 -20.15 -6.81 -14.85
CA HIS A 691 -19.43 -5.56 -15.06
C HIS A 691 -19.45 -5.12 -16.55
N PRO A 692 -19.51 -3.82 -16.87
CA PRO A 692 -19.58 -3.34 -18.26
C PRO A 692 -18.45 -3.84 -19.17
N PHE A 693 -17.26 -4.09 -18.61
CA PHE A 693 -16.10 -4.63 -19.35
C PHE A 693 -16.04 -6.15 -19.44
N SER A 694 -17.05 -6.87 -18.92
CA SER A 694 -17.11 -8.31 -19.06
C SER A 694 -17.18 -8.72 -20.54
N SER A 695 -16.45 -9.77 -20.89
CA SER A 695 -16.42 -10.40 -22.21
C SER A 695 -17.82 -10.70 -22.74
N TYR A 696 -18.75 -11.14 -21.88
CA TYR A 696 -20.14 -11.40 -22.24
C TYR A 696 -20.93 -10.16 -22.68
N ARG A 697 -20.55 -8.96 -22.21
CA ARG A 697 -21.18 -7.69 -22.61
C ARG A 697 -20.50 -7.05 -23.82
N CYS A 698 -19.18 -7.16 -23.91
CA CYS A 698 -18.38 -6.50 -24.94
C CYS A 698 -18.31 -7.24 -26.28
N ARG A 699 -18.51 -8.57 -26.29
CA ARG A 699 -18.50 -9.38 -27.52
C ARG A 699 -19.65 -9.01 -28.47
N ARG A 700 -19.42 -9.27 -29.76
CA ARG A 700 -20.37 -9.02 -30.87
C ARG A 700 -20.39 -10.24 -31.82
N PRO A 701 -21.57 -10.81 -32.15
CA PRO A 701 -22.89 -10.52 -31.57
C PRO A 701 -22.88 -10.78 -30.06
N ARG A 702 -23.71 -10.05 -29.31
CA ARG A 702 -23.77 -10.18 -27.85
C ARG A 702 -24.30 -11.60 -27.52
N PRO A 703 -23.52 -12.46 -26.85
CA PRO A 703 -24.00 -13.77 -26.45
C PRO A 703 -25.12 -13.63 -25.41
N ASN A 704 -25.95 -14.67 -25.28
CA ASN A 704 -26.81 -14.78 -24.12
C ASN A 704 -25.94 -14.88 -22.87
N PRO A 705 -26.31 -14.21 -21.77
CA PRO A 705 -25.59 -14.35 -20.52
C PRO A 705 -25.59 -15.84 -20.08
N PRO A 706 -24.47 -16.36 -19.59
CA PRO A 706 -24.44 -17.71 -19.01
C PRO A 706 -25.37 -17.77 -17.79
N SER A 707 -26.03 -18.91 -17.59
CA SER A 707 -26.95 -19.05 -16.44
C SER A 707 -26.21 -19.10 -15.11
N TRP A 708 -25.02 -19.68 -15.07
CA TRP A 708 -24.20 -19.83 -13.87
C TRP A 708 -22.82 -19.24 -14.11
N VAL A 709 -22.38 -18.38 -13.20
CA VAL A 709 -21.06 -17.75 -13.26
C VAL A 709 -20.34 -17.85 -11.93
N LEU A 710 -19.04 -18.08 -12.02
CA LEU A 710 -18.09 -17.83 -10.95
C LEU A 710 -17.49 -16.45 -11.15
N TYR A 711 -17.39 -15.66 -10.09
CA TYR A 711 -16.85 -14.30 -10.13
C TYR A 711 -15.69 -14.13 -9.14
N HIS A 712 -14.77 -13.21 -9.44
CA HIS A 712 -13.64 -12.92 -8.56
C HIS A 712 -13.98 -11.84 -7.53
N GLU A 713 -14.61 -10.75 -7.99
CA GLU A 713 -14.85 -9.56 -7.19
C GLU A 713 -16.33 -9.19 -7.18
N PHE A 714 -16.82 -8.84 -6.00
CA PHE A 714 -18.12 -8.23 -5.80
C PHE A 714 -18.00 -7.20 -4.69
N THR A 715 -18.46 -5.98 -4.97
CA THR A 715 -18.51 -4.90 -4.00
C THR A 715 -19.89 -4.28 -4.06
N ILE A 716 -20.55 -4.16 -2.91
CA ILE A 716 -21.83 -3.46 -2.82
C ILE A 716 -21.57 -1.99 -3.10
N SER A 717 -22.20 -1.47 -4.14
CA SER A 717 -22.06 -0.08 -4.59
C SER A 717 -23.35 0.38 -5.25
N HIS A 718 -23.38 1.61 -5.76
CA HIS A 718 -24.52 2.11 -6.53
C HIS A 718 -24.82 1.24 -7.76
N ASP A 719 -23.78 0.69 -8.38
CA ASP A 719 -23.85 -0.19 -9.53
C ASP A 719 -23.35 -1.58 -9.16
N ASN A 720 -24.16 -2.32 -8.38
CA ASN A 720 -23.87 -3.70 -7.96
C ASN A 720 -23.47 -4.56 -9.17
N CYS A 721 -22.18 -4.81 -9.29
CA CYS A 721 -21.62 -5.57 -10.37
C CYS A 721 -20.63 -6.61 -9.88
N ILE A 722 -20.70 -7.78 -10.51
CA ILE A 722 -19.68 -8.81 -10.38
C ILE A 722 -18.61 -8.57 -11.44
N ARG A 723 -17.35 -8.58 -11.00
CA ARG A 723 -16.16 -8.35 -11.83
C ARG A 723 -15.40 -9.66 -12.02
N THR A 724 -14.83 -9.78 -13.21
CA THR A 724 -14.14 -10.98 -13.69
C THR A 724 -15.00 -12.24 -13.51
N ALA A 725 -15.96 -12.42 -14.42
CA ALA A 725 -16.89 -13.55 -14.39
C ALA A 725 -16.56 -14.58 -15.46
N SER A 726 -16.66 -15.87 -15.12
CA SER A 726 -16.57 -16.98 -16.07
C SER A 726 -17.71 -17.98 -15.88
N GLU A 727 -18.18 -18.53 -17.00
CA GLU A 727 -19.24 -19.53 -17.01
C GLU A 727 -18.78 -20.80 -16.32
N VAL A 728 -19.59 -21.28 -15.38
CA VAL A 728 -19.42 -22.57 -14.72
C VAL A 728 -20.69 -23.38 -14.89
N HIS A 729 -20.57 -24.70 -14.85
CA HIS A 729 -21.72 -25.58 -14.93
C HIS A 729 -22.07 -26.14 -13.55
N PRO A 730 -23.37 -26.22 -13.20
CA PRO A 730 -23.80 -26.60 -11.86
C PRO A 730 -23.39 -28.03 -11.47
N HIS A 731 -23.22 -28.93 -12.44
CA HIS A 731 -22.72 -30.29 -12.16
C HIS A 731 -21.31 -30.28 -11.55
N MET A 732 -20.43 -29.38 -11.99
CA MET A 732 -19.07 -29.26 -11.45
C MET A 732 -19.09 -28.78 -10.00
N LEU A 733 -20.05 -27.93 -9.63
CA LEU A 733 -20.21 -27.44 -8.26
C LEU A 733 -20.58 -28.58 -7.31
N VAL A 734 -21.55 -29.41 -7.72
CA VAL A 734 -22.01 -30.58 -6.96
C VAL A 734 -20.92 -31.66 -6.87
N GLU A 735 -20.13 -31.84 -7.93
CA GLU A 735 -19.03 -32.82 -7.99
C GLU A 735 -17.85 -32.42 -7.09
N LEU A 736 -17.39 -31.16 -7.19
CA LEU A 736 -16.18 -30.69 -6.52
C LEU A 736 -16.41 -30.30 -5.06
N VAL A 737 -17.54 -29.67 -4.74
CA VAL A 737 -17.80 -29.14 -3.39
C VAL A 737 -19.20 -29.55 -2.88
N PRO A 738 -19.51 -30.86 -2.84
CA PRO A 738 -20.85 -31.35 -2.46
C PRO A 738 -21.22 -30.98 -1.02
N GLN A 739 -20.24 -30.94 -0.11
CA GLN A 739 -20.48 -30.66 1.30
C GLN A 739 -21.09 -29.26 1.48
N TYR A 740 -20.49 -28.25 0.86
CA TYR A 740 -20.99 -26.88 0.92
C TYR A 740 -22.34 -26.72 0.21
N TYR A 741 -22.43 -27.07 -1.07
CA TYR A 741 -23.62 -26.76 -1.88
C TYR A 741 -24.89 -27.52 -1.46
N LEU A 742 -24.74 -28.67 -0.79
CA LEU A 742 -25.88 -29.53 -0.44
C LEU A 742 -26.19 -29.49 1.05
N GLY A 743 -25.19 -29.27 1.89
CA GLY A 743 -25.34 -29.12 3.34
C GLY A 743 -25.57 -27.67 3.75
N ASN A 744 -24.60 -26.81 3.44
CA ASN A 744 -24.45 -25.51 4.09
C ASN A 744 -25.06 -24.34 3.31
N LEU A 745 -25.23 -24.47 1.98
CA LEU A 745 -25.82 -23.41 1.17
C LEU A 745 -27.25 -23.09 1.64
N PRO A 746 -27.62 -21.81 1.83
CA PRO A 746 -28.98 -21.43 2.22
C PRO A 746 -30.05 -21.92 1.23
N SER A 747 -31.24 -22.27 1.75
CA SER A 747 -32.36 -22.80 0.93
C SER A 747 -32.81 -21.81 -0.15
N SER A 748 -32.72 -22.18 -1.42
CA SER A 748 -33.04 -21.32 -2.56
C SER A 748 -33.33 -22.16 -3.80
N ASP A 749 -33.99 -21.58 -4.81
CA ASP A 749 -34.22 -22.24 -6.10
C ASP A 749 -32.91 -22.77 -6.72
N GLY A 750 -31.80 -22.05 -6.54
CA GLY A 750 -30.48 -22.50 -6.97
C GLY A 750 -29.99 -23.74 -6.22
N ARG A 751 -30.21 -23.82 -4.89
CA ARG A 751 -29.91 -25.02 -4.09
C ARG A 751 -30.77 -26.20 -4.52
N ASP A 752 -32.06 -25.97 -4.74
CA ASP A 752 -33.01 -27.02 -5.11
C ASP A 752 -32.61 -27.62 -6.48
N LEU A 753 -32.21 -26.78 -7.45
CA LEU A 753 -31.67 -27.23 -8.72
C LEU A 753 -30.40 -28.10 -8.54
N LEU A 754 -29.48 -27.70 -7.67
CA LEU A 754 -28.26 -28.47 -7.38
C LEU A 754 -28.57 -29.82 -6.72
N MET A 755 -29.58 -29.87 -5.85
CA MET A 755 -30.04 -31.10 -5.22
C MET A 755 -30.68 -32.06 -6.23
N GLU A 756 -31.52 -31.55 -7.14
CA GLU A 756 -32.11 -32.35 -8.22
C GLU A 756 -31.03 -32.92 -9.15
N LEU A 757 -30.04 -32.11 -9.52
CA LEU A 757 -28.91 -32.55 -10.35
C LEU A 757 -28.13 -33.70 -9.69
N ARG A 758 -27.90 -33.67 -8.37
CA ARG A 758 -27.26 -34.79 -7.66
C ARG A 758 -28.08 -36.07 -7.73
N GLN A 759 -29.41 -35.98 -7.60
CA GLN A 759 -30.28 -37.16 -7.68
C GLN A 759 -30.25 -37.79 -9.07
N GLY A 760 -30.11 -36.98 -10.13
CA GLY A 760 -29.94 -37.46 -11.50
C GLY A 760 -28.57 -38.08 -11.82
N LEU A 761 -27.53 -37.74 -11.03
CA LEU A 761 -26.17 -38.30 -11.19
C LEU A 761 -25.96 -39.63 -10.45
N LEU A 762 -26.83 -39.98 -9.49
CA LEU A 762 -26.80 -41.28 -8.81
C LEU A 762 -27.31 -42.38 -9.78
N PRO A 763 -26.62 -43.54 -9.87
CA PRO A 763 -27.07 -44.62 -10.74
C PRO A 763 -28.47 -45.10 -10.33
N PRO A 764 -29.38 -45.40 -11.27
CA PRO A 764 -30.73 -45.86 -10.95
C PRO A 764 -30.66 -47.29 -10.39
N GLY A 765 -30.75 -47.42 -9.07
CA GLY A 765 -30.98 -48.70 -8.38
C GLY A 765 -29.86 -49.13 -7.43
N GLY A 766 -29.90 -48.61 -6.21
CA GLY A 766 -29.40 -49.30 -5.02
C GLY A 766 -30.58 -49.49 -4.08
N GLU A 767 -31.25 -50.64 -4.15
CA GLU A 767 -32.29 -51.01 -3.21
C GLU A 767 -31.75 -50.91 -1.78
N GLN A 768 -32.52 -50.24 -0.91
CA GLN A 768 -32.37 -50.31 0.54
C GLN A 768 -32.51 -51.78 0.96
N GLY A 769 -31.38 -52.46 1.12
CA GLY A 769 -31.29 -53.70 1.87
C GLY A 769 -31.17 -53.36 3.36
N ASP A 770 -32.27 -53.52 4.08
CA ASP A 770 -32.32 -53.57 5.55
C ASP A 770 -31.32 -54.62 6.07
N GLY A 771 -30.35 -54.21 6.89
CA GLY A 771 -29.37 -55.10 7.55
C GLY A 771 -28.37 -54.34 8.43
N PRO A 772 -28.01 -54.83 9.63
CA PRO A 772 -27.89 -54.00 10.83
C PRO A 772 -26.54 -53.30 11.01
N GLN A 773 -26.61 -52.19 11.76
CA GLN A 773 -25.53 -51.39 12.34
C GLN A 773 -24.18 -52.11 12.44
N GLY A 774 -23.22 -51.65 11.62
CA GLY A 774 -21.81 -52.01 11.69
C GLY A 774 -20.96 -50.75 11.53
N THR A 775 -20.26 -50.40 12.59
CA THR A 775 -19.25 -49.33 12.69
C THR A 775 -18.26 -49.35 11.53
N TYR A 776 -18.13 -48.23 10.80
CA TYR A 776 -17.03 -48.01 9.86
C TYR A 776 -16.08 -46.95 10.42
N SER A 777 -14.84 -47.41 10.64
CA SER A 777 -13.66 -46.60 10.93
C SER A 777 -13.24 -45.81 9.70
N SER A 778 -12.80 -44.58 9.96
CA SER A 778 -12.01 -43.73 9.08
C SER A 778 -10.76 -44.44 8.55
N THR A 779 -10.59 -44.48 7.24
CA THR A 779 -9.28 -44.65 6.60
C THR A 779 -9.19 -43.71 5.41
N THR A 780 -8.40 -42.67 5.66
CA THR A 780 -7.62 -41.80 4.76
C THR A 780 -7.18 -42.45 3.44
N HIS A 781 -7.32 -41.68 2.36
CA HIS A 781 -6.31 -41.52 1.31
C HIS A 781 -6.39 -40.13 0.72
#